data_AF-A0A2V7WP46-F1
#
_entry.id   AF-A0A2V7WP46-F1
#
_cell.length_a   1.000
_cell.length_b   1.000
_cell.length_c   1.000
_cell.angle_alpha   90.00
_cell.angle_beta   90.00
_cell.angle_gamma   90.00
#
_symmetry.space_group_name_H-M   'P 1'
#
loop_
_entity.id
_entity.type
_entity.pdbx_description
1 polymer ?
#
loop_
_entity_poly.entity_id
_entity_poly.type
_entity_poly.pdbx_seq_one_letter_code
_entity_poly.pdbx_strand_id
1 'polypeptide(L)'
;FDNIILRDKNAKLNGQILPSNSAVGLYSYGDKVRNARSLGPFRPFETSWHQSGPTKVYKLEDTQIFGSSLYLTGMWSKVNGGFRLDPNGGLGPTAPTGWRGADTVWHGNFSFYNTARPQKQYRLDGSKFFDTGSLNHELKFGFGYRKTPVSSSSGWPGPTEGYWRFRSASYCAARNLAAGCAQGKLFRDANKSMDEKTNDFYAGDTIIAGNLTLQAGLRFDQQSGKNQSSTVPANPVLANALTGIPGCEPPNVCQLPGVTFGGDSRTLKWNSVSPRIGLTYALGTGKKTLLRAGYNRYVNQLGSTILTANPFPYYSYFVFLGHDNNGDKMIQRDELIRLQSFYYIDPTKPGSSVSNTRLDYNMKPPKSDELILGLERELMTDFSVGANYSYRRYSDILESRPEKHQGQGDFYTADDYRVGGTAGGTFTDDNGKVITTPLVPFYVLKDGIGAPVYFVVRNRPDYRQTYNGIELTATKRLSNRWMLRGNVTYNNWTQHGGTASYYDPSQRIPTANPANQAWCLGTCSGTVIERSAGSGSFKDVFINSKWSTNVTGLYQLPWDFSLGASLSGRQGYPKIWRDEVSVDNGVDDVVLNKIGSVRFPNVFELDLRAAKDFRIMNRVGITLSADLFNVPNKRTVLQRETLLFLDSDPNAGAGNRIEELQSPRIWRFGARINF
;
A
#
# COMPACT_ATOMS: atom_id res chain seq x y z
N PHE A 1 -27.68 3.89 -2.30
CA PHE A 1 -26.79 4.86 -1.63
C PHE A 1 -25.66 4.13 -0.93
N ASP A 2 -24.42 4.57 -1.16
CA ASP A 2 -23.24 4.09 -0.44
C ASP A 2 -23.15 4.85 0.89
N ASN A 3 -23.49 4.16 1.98
CA ASN A 3 -23.55 4.68 3.33
C ASN A 3 -22.30 4.26 4.10
N ILE A 4 -21.64 5.23 4.73
CA ILE A 4 -20.50 5.00 5.61
C ILE A 4 -20.94 5.29 7.05
N ILE A 5 -20.83 4.30 7.92
CA ILE A 5 -21.16 4.41 9.34
C ILE A 5 -19.89 4.15 10.15
N LEU A 6 -19.60 5.05 11.09
CA LEU A 6 -18.53 4.89 12.07
C LEU A 6 -19.15 4.50 13.42
N ARG A 7 -18.73 3.37 13.98
CA ARG A 7 -19.20 2.86 15.27
C ARG A 7 -18.03 2.87 16.25
N ASP A 8 -17.95 3.91 17.06
CA ASP A 8 -16.82 4.13 17.95
C ASP A 8 -17.23 4.11 19.43
N LYS A 9 -16.40 3.50 20.28
CA LYS A 9 -16.51 3.53 21.74
C LYS A 9 -15.12 3.72 22.32
N ASN A 10 -14.96 4.68 23.23
CA ASN A 10 -13.67 4.95 23.87
C ASN A 10 -13.85 5.11 25.37
N ALA A 11 -12.94 4.53 26.14
CA ALA A 11 -12.84 4.71 27.58
C ALA A 11 -11.37 4.83 27.98
N LYS A 12 -11.04 5.84 28.78
CA LYS A 12 -9.69 6.07 29.29
C LYS A 12 -9.77 6.37 30.78
N LEU A 13 -8.98 5.66 31.57
CA LEU A 13 -8.77 5.92 32.99
C LEU A 13 -7.32 6.34 33.19
N ASN A 14 -7.10 7.43 33.91
CA ASN A 14 -5.79 7.84 34.38
C ASN A 14 -5.84 7.85 35.91
N GLY A 15 -4.81 7.34 36.55
CA GLY A 15 -4.67 7.36 38.00
C GLY A 15 -3.25 7.68 38.41
N GLN A 16 -3.09 8.49 39.46
CA GLN A 16 -1.84 8.66 40.17
C GLN A 16 -1.93 7.81 41.44
N ILE A 17 -1.35 6.61 41.44
CA ILE A 17 -1.52 5.64 42.54
C ILE A 17 -0.67 6.05 43.75
N LEU A 18 0.54 6.57 43.48
CA LEU A 18 1.47 7.14 44.44
C LEU A 18 1.96 8.49 43.91
N PRO A 19 2.53 9.39 44.75
CA PRO A 19 3.12 10.63 44.26
C PRO A 19 4.18 10.43 43.16
N SER A 20 4.89 9.31 43.20
CA SER A 20 5.92 8.90 42.24
C SER A 20 5.44 7.93 41.15
N ASN A 21 4.14 7.67 41.03
CA ASN A 21 3.58 6.70 40.09
C ASN A 21 2.42 7.29 39.28
N SER A 22 2.31 6.88 38.01
CA SER A 22 1.11 7.13 37.21
C SER A 22 0.73 5.91 36.38
N ALA A 23 -0.55 5.59 36.33
CA ALA A 23 -1.10 4.47 35.58
C ALA A 23 -2.20 4.96 34.61
N VAL A 24 -2.24 4.34 33.44
CA VAL A 24 -3.22 4.61 32.39
C VAL A 24 -3.81 3.30 31.87
N GLY A 25 -5.15 3.21 31.91
CA GLY A 25 -5.92 2.19 31.23
C GLY A 25 -6.68 2.79 30.05
N LEU A 26 -6.60 2.16 28.89
CA LEU A 26 -7.33 2.58 27.69
C LEU A 26 -8.03 1.39 27.04
N TYR A 27 -9.30 1.61 26.71
CA TYR A 27 -10.09 0.78 25.80
C TYR A 27 -10.62 1.64 24.66
N SER A 28 -10.43 1.16 23.43
CA SER A 28 -11.03 1.74 22.24
C SER A 28 -11.62 0.65 21.37
N TYR A 29 -12.78 0.92 20.81
CA TYR A 29 -13.41 0.14 19.75
C TYR A 29 -13.76 1.09 18.62
N GLY A 30 -13.40 0.73 17.40
CA GLY A 30 -13.85 1.42 16.20
C GLY A 30 -14.21 0.42 15.11
N ASP A 31 -15.28 0.66 14.39
CA ASP A 31 -15.68 -0.10 13.20
C ASP A 31 -16.22 0.83 12.13
N LYS A 32 -15.53 0.86 10.98
CA LYS A 32 -15.99 1.53 9.78
C LYS A 32 -16.76 0.55 8.93
N VAL A 33 -18.07 0.73 8.88
CA VAL A 33 -18.98 -0.03 8.04
C VAL A 33 -19.28 0.75 6.77
N ARG A 34 -19.20 0.10 5.62
CA ARG A 34 -19.61 0.66 4.32
C ARG A 34 -20.42 -0.39 3.58
N ASN A 35 -21.65 -0.07 3.16
CA ASN A 35 -22.55 -1.06 2.58
C ASN A 35 -22.31 -1.34 1.08
N ALA A 36 -21.63 -0.44 0.35
CA ALA A 36 -21.44 -0.56 -1.10
C ALA A 36 -20.05 -0.09 -1.55
N ARG A 37 -18.98 -0.62 -0.93
CA ARG A 37 -17.61 -0.32 -1.32
C ARG A 37 -17.36 -0.78 -2.76
N SER A 38 -16.75 0.12 -3.54
CA SER A 38 -16.45 -0.06 -4.96
C SER A 38 -17.67 -0.14 -5.87
N LEU A 39 -18.83 0.34 -5.43
CA LEU A 39 -19.97 0.61 -6.31
C LEU A 39 -19.55 1.56 -7.44
N GLY A 40 -19.87 1.21 -8.68
CA GLY A 40 -19.55 2.03 -9.85
C GLY A 40 -20.10 1.44 -11.15
N PRO A 41 -19.85 2.07 -12.30
CA PRO A 41 -20.43 1.67 -13.59
C PRO A 41 -20.19 0.21 -13.99
N PHE A 42 -19.05 -0.37 -13.59
CA PHE A 42 -18.72 -1.79 -13.86
C PHE A 42 -18.95 -2.71 -12.66
N ARG A 43 -19.44 -2.18 -11.53
CA ARG A 43 -19.57 -2.88 -10.25
C ARG A 43 -20.89 -2.46 -9.59
N PRO A 44 -22.04 -3.00 -10.05
CA PRO A 44 -23.34 -2.71 -9.47
C PRO A 44 -23.47 -3.19 -8.02
N PHE A 45 -24.57 -2.85 -7.34
CA PHE A 45 -24.70 -3.01 -5.89
C PHE A 45 -24.50 -4.46 -5.44
N GLU A 46 -25.09 -5.43 -6.13
CA GLU A 46 -25.01 -6.87 -5.86
C GLU A 46 -23.58 -7.41 -5.97
N THR A 47 -22.72 -6.75 -6.74
CA THR A 47 -21.32 -7.17 -6.85
C THR A 47 -20.39 -6.34 -5.98
N SER A 48 -20.83 -5.17 -5.50
CA SER A 48 -20.06 -4.33 -4.56
C SER A 48 -19.89 -4.99 -3.18
N TRP A 49 -18.99 -4.43 -2.36
CA TRP A 49 -18.65 -5.00 -1.06
C TRP A 49 -19.36 -4.32 0.11
N HIS A 50 -19.92 -5.13 1.00
CA HIS A 50 -20.13 -4.76 2.38
C HIS A 50 -18.80 -4.87 3.16
N GLN A 51 -18.28 -3.73 3.57
CA GLN A 51 -17.04 -3.60 4.32
C GLN A 51 -17.30 -3.46 5.82
N SER A 52 -16.49 -4.14 6.63
CA SER A 52 -16.39 -3.87 8.08
C SER A 52 -14.97 -4.19 8.57
N GLY A 53 -14.55 -3.55 9.66
CA GLY A 53 -13.19 -3.69 10.19
C GLY A 53 -13.14 -3.37 11.68
N PRO A 54 -13.85 -4.14 12.53
CA PRO A 54 -13.91 -3.89 13.95
C PRO A 54 -12.51 -4.03 14.55
N THR A 55 -12.08 -2.98 15.24
CA THR A 55 -10.76 -2.91 15.88
C THR A 55 -10.95 -2.61 17.36
N LYS A 56 -10.56 -3.56 18.21
CA LYS A 56 -10.51 -3.37 19.67
C LYS A 56 -9.07 -3.13 20.10
N VAL A 57 -8.82 -2.04 20.82
CA VAL A 57 -7.53 -1.70 21.41
C VAL A 57 -7.66 -1.72 22.92
N TYR A 58 -6.79 -2.51 23.56
CA TYR A 58 -6.57 -2.51 24.99
C TYR A 58 -5.15 -2.03 25.24
N LYS A 59 -4.97 -1.09 26.17
CA LYS A 59 -3.65 -0.65 26.61
C LYS A 59 -3.65 -0.45 28.12
N LEU A 60 -2.61 -0.95 28.76
CA LEU A 60 -2.24 -0.65 30.14
C LEU A 60 -0.83 -0.07 30.10
N GLU A 61 -0.63 1.00 30.84
CA GLU A 61 0.66 1.67 31.00
C GLU A 61 0.81 2.05 32.48
N ASP A 62 2.00 1.80 33.02
CA ASP A 62 2.37 2.18 34.37
C ASP A 62 3.76 2.79 34.35
N THR A 63 3.90 3.98 34.92
CA THR A 63 5.16 4.72 35.01
C THR A 63 5.50 4.96 36.46
N GLN A 64 6.68 4.50 36.86
CA GLN A 64 7.24 4.70 38.19
C GLN A 64 8.49 5.58 38.10
N ILE A 65 8.54 6.61 38.94
CA ILE A 65 9.70 7.45 39.16
C ILE A 65 10.47 6.90 40.36
N PHE A 66 11.76 6.62 40.17
CA PHE A 66 12.67 6.12 41.19
C PHE A 66 13.67 7.23 41.55
N GLY A 67 13.48 7.82 42.73
CA GLY A 67 14.27 8.99 43.16
C GLY A 67 13.98 10.22 42.31
N SER A 68 15.00 11.03 42.04
CA SER A 68 14.89 12.27 41.26
C SER A 68 15.35 12.17 39.81
N SER A 69 15.94 11.04 39.41
CA SER A 69 16.72 10.97 38.16
C SER A 69 16.45 9.74 37.28
N LEU A 70 15.60 8.80 37.70
CA LEU A 70 15.22 7.64 36.91
C LEU A 70 13.71 7.51 36.86
N TYR A 71 13.16 7.26 35.68
CA TYR A 71 11.81 6.71 35.55
C TYR A 71 11.80 5.50 34.64
N LEU A 72 10.88 4.57 34.93
CA LEU A 72 10.60 3.40 34.10
C LEU A 72 9.11 3.38 33.77
N THR A 73 8.80 3.04 32.53
CA THR A 73 7.44 2.87 32.03
C THR A 73 7.27 1.47 31.49
N GLY A 74 6.38 0.70 32.11
CA GLY A 74 5.91 -0.59 31.63
C GLY A 74 4.63 -0.42 30.81
N MET A 75 4.54 -1.09 29.66
CA MET A 75 3.36 -1.07 28.81
C MET A 75 2.98 -2.48 28.35
N TRP A 76 1.67 -2.73 28.35
CA TRP A 76 1.05 -3.85 27.68
C TRP A 76 -0.03 -3.33 26.73
N SER A 77 -0.10 -3.89 25.52
CA SER A 77 -1.23 -3.63 24.65
C SER A 77 -1.66 -4.85 23.85
N LYS A 78 -2.95 -4.89 23.52
CA LYS A 78 -3.55 -5.87 22.63
C LYS A 78 -4.46 -5.15 21.64
N VAL A 79 -4.22 -5.36 20.36
CA VAL A 79 -5.07 -4.85 19.28
C VAL A 79 -5.70 -6.05 18.61
N ASN A 80 -7.02 -6.21 18.69
CA ASN A 80 -7.74 -7.17 17.87
C ASN A 80 -8.26 -6.42 16.65
N GLY A 81 -7.43 -6.35 15.62
CA GLY A 81 -7.77 -5.74 14.34
C GLY A 81 -8.13 -6.79 13.29
N GLY A 82 -8.75 -6.33 12.22
CA GLY A 82 -9.15 -7.16 11.10
C GLY A 82 -9.83 -6.31 10.04
N PHE A 83 -10.13 -6.94 8.92
CA PHE A 83 -10.82 -6.30 7.81
C PHE A 83 -11.57 -7.37 7.02
N ARG A 84 -12.78 -7.04 6.58
CA ARG A 84 -13.58 -7.90 5.72
C ARG A 84 -14.20 -7.13 4.57
N LEU A 85 -14.30 -7.82 3.45
CA LEU A 85 -14.99 -7.44 2.23
C LEU A 85 -15.89 -8.62 1.87
N ASP A 86 -17.14 -8.51 2.28
CA ASP A 86 -18.17 -9.49 1.97
C ASP A 86 -18.95 -8.95 0.75
N PRO A 87 -19.10 -9.70 -0.35
CA PRO A 87 -19.86 -9.23 -1.50
C PRO A 87 -21.36 -9.18 -1.16
N ASN A 88 -22.06 -8.19 -1.69
CA ASN A 88 -23.49 -8.01 -1.42
C ASN A 88 -24.39 -9.09 -2.02
N GLY A 89 -23.90 -9.83 -3.03
CA GLY A 89 -24.54 -11.03 -3.56
C GLY A 89 -24.60 -12.17 -2.54
N GLY A 90 -23.80 -12.10 -1.47
CA GLY A 90 -23.80 -13.07 -0.38
C GLY A 90 -22.58 -13.98 -0.39
N LEU A 91 -22.40 -14.70 0.71
CA LEU A 91 -21.32 -15.65 0.94
C LEU A 91 -21.82 -17.09 0.89
N GLY A 92 -20.90 -18.04 0.67
CA GLY A 92 -21.20 -19.47 0.71
C GLY A 92 -21.77 -20.04 -0.59
N PRO A 93 -22.10 -21.34 -0.60
CA PRO A 93 -22.44 -22.08 -1.82
C PRO A 93 -23.83 -21.76 -2.38
N THR A 94 -24.73 -21.17 -1.58
CA THR A 94 -26.08 -20.79 -2.01
C THR A 94 -26.16 -19.38 -2.58
N ALA A 95 -25.07 -18.62 -2.52
CA ALA A 95 -25.01 -17.30 -3.14
C ALA A 95 -25.05 -17.44 -4.68
N PRO A 96 -25.59 -16.44 -5.41
CA PRO A 96 -25.52 -16.44 -6.87
C PRO A 96 -24.07 -16.52 -7.35
N THR A 97 -23.86 -17.19 -8.48
CA THR A 97 -22.57 -17.19 -9.19
C THR A 97 -22.30 -15.79 -9.76
N GLY A 98 -21.06 -15.33 -9.63
CA GLY A 98 -20.63 -14.11 -10.30
C GLY A 98 -20.47 -14.33 -11.80
N TRP A 99 -20.71 -13.31 -12.61
CA TRP A 99 -20.30 -13.30 -14.01
C TRP A 99 -19.99 -11.88 -14.47
N ARG A 100 -19.23 -11.77 -15.57
CA ARG A 100 -18.84 -10.50 -16.17
C ARG A 100 -19.23 -10.48 -17.64
N GLY A 101 -20.02 -9.49 -18.03
CA GLY A 101 -20.46 -9.30 -19.41
C GLY A 101 -19.31 -8.90 -20.35
N ALA A 102 -19.57 -8.99 -21.65
CA ALA A 102 -18.66 -8.52 -22.69
C ALA A 102 -18.47 -6.99 -22.66
N ASP A 103 -19.45 -6.27 -22.10
CA ASP A 103 -19.42 -4.85 -21.73
C ASP A 103 -18.56 -4.54 -20.50
N THR A 104 -17.95 -5.58 -19.92
CA THR A 104 -17.05 -5.53 -18.77
C THR A 104 -17.71 -5.29 -17.41
N VAL A 105 -19.04 -5.30 -17.34
CA VAL A 105 -19.83 -5.11 -16.10
C VAL A 105 -19.93 -6.42 -15.33
N TRP A 106 -19.79 -6.34 -14.00
CA TRP A 106 -19.97 -7.48 -13.09
C TRP A 106 -21.44 -7.65 -12.68
N HIS A 107 -21.88 -8.91 -12.53
CA HIS A 107 -23.24 -9.26 -12.13
C HIS A 107 -23.26 -10.42 -11.14
N GLY A 108 -24.38 -10.54 -10.41
CA GLY A 108 -24.68 -11.66 -9.50
C GLY A 108 -23.92 -11.58 -8.18
N ASN A 109 -22.60 -11.69 -8.22
CA ASN A 109 -21.75 -11.75 -7.03
C ASN A 109 -20.29 -11.33 -7.33
N PHE A 110 -19.43 -11.37 -6.32
CA PHE A 110 -18.00 -11.10 -6.45
C PHE A 110 -17.15 -11.86 -5.44
N SER A 111 -15.83 -11.70 -5.47
CA SER A 111 -14.94 -12.30 -4.50
C SER A 111 -15.12 -11.71 -3.09
N PHE A 112 -14.75 -12.49 -2.07
CA PHE A 112 -14.63 -12.01 -0.69
C PHE A 112 -13.17 -11.96 -0.24
N TYR A 113 -12.87 -11.13 0.77
CA TYR A 113 -11.57 -11.08 1.44
C TYR A 113 -11.73 -10.73 2.91
N ASN A 114 -11.27 -11.64 3.77
CA ASN A 114 -11.37 -11.53 5.22
C ASN A 114 -9.98 -11.72 5.83
N THR A 115 -9.61 -10.86 6.79
CA THR A 115 -8.35 -10.97 7.52
C THR A 115 -8.50 -10.63 8.99
N ALA A 116 -7.88 -11.44 9.84
CA ALA A 116 -7.68 -11.14 11.25
C ALA A 116 -6.20 -10.85 11.50
N ARG A 117 -5.93 -9.74 12.19
CA ARG A 117 -4.57 -9.23 12.44
C ARG A 117 -4.42 -8.83 13.91
N PRO A 118 -4.59 -9.77 14.86
CA PRO A 118 -4.42 -9.43 16.26
C PRO A 118 -2.94 -9.13 16.53
N GLN A 119 -2.69 -8.21 17.45
CA GLN A 119 -1.36 -7.82 17.86
C GLN A 119 -1.30 -7.84 19.38
N LYS A 120 -0.20 -8.33 19.92
CA LYS A 120 0.10 -8.28 21.35
C LYS A 120 1.49 -7.71 21.54
N GLN A 121 1.63 -6.71 22.40
CA GLN A 121 2.89 -6.03 22.64
C GLN A 121 3.13 -5.84 24.13
N TYR A 122 4.39 -6.00 24.50
CA TYR A 122 4.94 -5.66 25.80
C TYR A 122 6.12 -4.73 25.58
N ARG A 123 6.26 -3.73 26.43
CA ARG A 123 7.36 -2.77 26.32
C ARG A 123 7.76 -2.26 27.70
N LEU A 124 9.05 -2.08 27.88
CA LEU A 124 9.66 -1.43 29.03
C LEU A 124 10.59 -0.36 28.50
N ASP A 125 10.35 0.89 28.88
CA ASP A 125 11.19 2.03 28.55
C ASP A 125 11.69 2.68 29.83
N GLY A 126 12.91 3.22 29.80
CA GLY A 126 13.49 3.94 30.92
C GLY A 126 14.29 5.15 30.44
N SER A 127 14.33 6.19 31.28
CA SER A 127 15.23 7.33 31.09
C SER A 127 15.92 7.66 32.40
N LYS A 128 17.25 7.80 32.34
CA LYS A 128 18.10 8.16 33.47
C LYS A 128 18.84 9.46 33.19
N PHE A 129 18.74 10.41 34.10
CA PHE A 129 19.42 11.71 34.04
C PHE A 129 20.63 11.70 34.97
N PHE A 130 21.76 12.21 34.51
CA PHE A 130 22.96 12.36 35.35
C PHE A 130 23.93 13.34 34.68
N ASP A 131 24.89 13.82 35.45
CA ASP A 131 25.91 14.75 34.97
C ASP A 131 27.30 14.12 35.00
N THR A 132 28.14 14.44 34.02
CA THR A 132 29.58 14.12 34.03
C THR A 132 30.38 15.40 33.80
N GLY A 133 30.88 15.99 34.90
CA GLY A 133 31.51 17.31 34.86
C GLY A 133 30.52 18.38 34.41
N SER A 134 30.77 19.01 33.26
CA SER A 134 29.89 20.04 32.66
C SER A 134 28.89 19.49 31.65
N LEU A 135 28.82 18.16 31.48
CA LEU A 135 27.93 17.49 30.54
C LEU A 135 26.68 17.00 31.25
N ASN A 136 25.50 17.32 30.70
CA ASN A 136 24.23 16.73 31.15
C ASN A 136 23.84 15.57 30.24
N HIS A 137 23.44 14.45 30.83
CA HIS A 137 23.08 13.22 30.12
C HIS A 137 21.60 12.88 30.33
N GLU A 138 20.98 12.36 29.28
CA GLU A 138 19.70 11.64 29.34
C GLU A 138 19.89 10.29 28.63
N LEU A 139 20.20 9.25 29.42
CA LEU A 139 20.34 7.88 28.94
C LEU A 139 18.96 7.22 28.83
N LYS A 140 18.53 6.99 27.60
CA LYS A 140 17.30 6.27 27.25
C LYS A 140 17.62 4.83 26.90
N PHE A 141 16.84 3.91 27.44
CA PHE A 141 16.97 2.49 27.15
C PHE A 141 15.62 1.81 27.20
N GLY A 142 15.49 0.69 26.51
CA GLY A 142 14.25 -0.07 26.56
C GLY A 142 14.32 -1.40 25.85
N PHE A 143 13.29 -2.18 26.12
CA PHE A 143 13.06 -3.49 25.55
C PHE A 143 11.61 -3.61 25.08
N GLY A 144 11.41 -4.29 23.95
CA GLY A 144 10.10 -4.57 23.40
C GLY A 144 9.95 -6.02 22.95
N TYR A 145 8.75 -6.57 23.16
CA TYR A 145 8.29 -7.80 22.54
C TYR A 145 6.98 -7.53 21.81
N ARG A 146 6.85 -8.01 20.58
CA ARG A 146 5.62 -7.91 19.78
C ARG A 146 5.32 -9.23 19.08
N LYS A 147 4.05 -9.64 19.10
CA LYS A 147 3.53 -10.79 18.35
C LYS A 147 2.38 -10.33 17.45
N THR A 148 2.46 -10.60 16.15
CA THR A 148 1.53 -10.09 15.12
C THR A 148 1.13 -11.16 14.12
N PRO A 149 0.43 -12.22 14.54
CA PRO A 149 -0.04 -13.22 13.60
C PRO A 149 -1.07 -12.61 12.64
N VAL A 150 -1.14 -13.18 11.45
CA VAL A 150 -2.11 -12.80 10.43
C VAL A 150 -2.78 -14.08 9.95
N SER A 151 -4.11 -14.10 9.92
CA SER A 151 -4.87 -15.06 9.14
C SER A 151 -5.67 -14.32 8.09
N SER A 152 -5.74 -14.87 6.89
CA SER A 152 -6.56 -14.34 5.81
C SER A 152 -7.25 -15.46 5.07
N SER A 153 -8.52 -15.26 4.76
CA SER A 153 -9.27 -16.09 3.84
C SER A 153 -9.84 -15.23 2.73
N SER A 154 -9.96 -15.83 1.56
CA SER A 154 -10.59 -15.19 0.43
C SER A 154 -11.08 -16.27 -0.51
N GLY A 155 -12.10 -15.95 -1.30
CA GLY A 155 -12.64 -16.87 -2.29
C GLY A 155 -13.66 -16.24 -3.22
N TRP A 156 -14.30 -17.08 -4.02
CA TRP A 156 -15.47 -16.74 -4.82
C TRP A 156 -16.67 -17.50 -4.27
N PRO A 157 -17.73 -16.81 -3.82
CA PRO A 157 -18.95 -17.49 -3.38
C PRO A 157 -19.73 -18.11 -4.55
N GLY A 158 -20.72 -18.91 -4.19
CA GLY A 158 -21.65 -19.56 -5.10
C GLY A 158 -21.31 -21.01 -5.41
N PRO A 159 -22.22 -21.72 -6.11
CA PRO A 159 -22.19 -23.18 -6.23
C PRO A 159 -20.98 -23.70 -7.03
N THR A 160 -20.33 -22.84 -7.81
CA THR A 160 -19.18 -23.20 -8.66
C THR A 160 -17.84 -22.70 -8.13
N GLU A 161 -17.85 -21.84 -7.09
CA GLU A 161 -16.69 -21.07 -6.62
C GLU A 161 -15.91 -20.46 -7.80
N GLY A 162 -16.65 -19.82 -8.71
CA GLY A 162 -16.16 -19.41 -10.01
C GLY A 162 -16.99 -18.31 -10.65
N TYR A 163 -16.58 -17.87 -11.84
CA TYR A 163 -17.35 -16.95 -12.66
C TYR A 163 -17.09 -17.10 -14.15
N TRP A 164 -18.11 -16.82 -14.96
CA TRP A 164 -17.97 -16.62 -16.40
C TRP A 164 -17.52 -15.19 -16.73
N ARG A 165 -16.57 -15.03 -17.66
CA ARG A 165 -16.27 -13.76 -18.33
C ARG A 165 -16.62 -13.89 -19.80
N PHE A 166 -17.75 -13.32 -20.20
CA PHE A 166 -18.17 -13.27 -21.60
C PHE A 166 -17.22 -12.37 -22.41
N ARG A 167 -16.94 -12.76 -23.66
CA ARG A 167 -15.95 -12.09 -24.52
C ARG A 167 -16.60 -11.59 -25.82
N SER A 168 -15.92 -10.65 -26.47
CA SER A 168 -16.35 -10.13 -27.78
C SER A 168 -16.29 -11.19 -28.86
N ALA A 169 -17.07 -11.01 -29.93
CA ALA A 169 -17.02 -11.89 -31.10
C ALA A 169 -15.61 -11.96 -31.72
N SER A 170 -14.87 -10.84 -31.75
CA SER A 170 -13.49 -10.79 -32.24
C SER A 170 -12.54 -11.69 -31.42
N TYR A 171 -12.67 -11.67 -30.09
CA TYR A 171 -11.89 -12.54 -29.22
C TYR A 171 -12.21 -14.02 -29.44
N CYS A 172 -13.49 -14.36 -29.62
CA CYS A 172 -13.93 -15.72 -29.90
C CYS A 172 -13.41 -16.22 -31.25
N ALA A 173 -13.56 -15.42 -32.30
CA ALA A 173 -13.09 -15.74 -33.65
C ALA A 173 -11.57 -15.95 -33.70
N ALA A 174 -10.79 -15.09 -33.05
CA ALA A 174 -9.33 -15.23 -32.94
C ALA A 174 -8.87 -16.52 -32.24
N ARG A 175 -9.79 -17.24 -31.57
CA ARG A 175 -9.53 -18.50 -30.86
C ARG A 175 -10.30 -19.68 -31.46
N ASN A 176 -10.90 -19.51 -32.64
CA ASN A 176 -11.72 -20.50 -33.34
C ASN A 176 -12.92 -20.97 -32.52
N LEU A 177 -13.60 -20.04 -31.83
CA LEU A 177 -14.81 -20.29 -31.07
C LEU A 177 -16.01 -19.54 -31.66
N ALA A 178 -17.20 -20.10 -31.48
CA ALA A 178 -18.46 -19.44 -31.84
C ALA A 178 -18.66 -18.12 -31.07
N ALA A 179 -19.44 -17.21 -31.64
CA ALA A 179 -19.86 -16.00 -30.96
C ALA A 179 -20.64 -16.36 -29.67
N GLY A 180 -20.48 -15.57 -28.61
CA GLY A 180 -21.02 -15.89 -27.29
C GLY A 180 -20.09 -16.70 -26.39
N CYS A 181 -18.86 -17.00 -26.84
CA CYS A 181 -17.87 -17.68 -26.00
C CYS A 181 -17.54 -16.89 -24.73
N ALA A 182 -17.09 -17.62 -23.70
CA ALA A 182 -16.70 -17.06 -22.43
C ALA A 182 -15.42 -17.73 -21.89
N GLN A 183 -14.80 -17.07 -20.92
CA GLN A 183 -13.76 -17.66 -20.07
C GLN A 183 -14.38 -18.09 -18.74
N GLY A 184 -14.38 -19.39 -18.46
CA GLY A 184 -14.84 -19.95 -17.20
C GLY A 184 -13.69 -20.03 -16.22
N LYS A 185 -13.78 -19.32 -15.10
CA LYS A 185 -12.74 -19.33 -14.05
C LYS A 185 -13.25 -20.05 -12.82
N LEU A 186 -12.60 -21.14 -12.45
CA LEU A 186 -12.94 -21.98 -11.30
C LEU A 186 -11.82 -21.90 -10.28
N PHE A 187 -12.13 -21.44 -9.07
CA PHE A 187 -11.15 -21.13 -8.04
C PHE A 187 -11.18 -22.15 -6.92
N ARG A 188 -10.02 -22.35 -6.31
CA ARG A 188 -9.88 -22.86 -4.96
C ARG A 188 -9.59 -21.67 -4.05
N ASP A 189 -10.30 -21.61 -2.95
CA ASP A 189 -10.12 -20.59 -1.93
C ASP A 189 -8.66 -20.46 -1.49
N ALA A 190 -8.30 -19.25 -1.05
CA ALA A 190 -7.01 -18.97 -0.46
C ALA A 190 -7.19 -18.78 1.05
N ASN A 191 -6.70 -19.74 1.84
CA ASN A 191 -6.69 -19.66 3.29
C ASN A 191 -5.25 -19.76 3.79
N LYS A 192 -4.75 -18.69 4.41
CA LYS A 192 -3.34 -18.58 4.81
C LYS A 192 -3.20 -17.96 6.19
N SER A 193 -2.23 -18.46 6.94
CA SER A 193 -1.96 -18.03 8.30
C SER A 193 -0.46 -17.97 8.56
N MET A 194 -0.02 -16.98 9.32
CA MET A 194 1.37 -16.84 9.77
C MET A 194 1.46 -16.39 11.22
N ASP A 195 2.60 -16.70 11.84
CA ASP A 195 3.02 -16.09 13.10
C ASP A 195 4.26 -15.22 12.86
N GLU A 196 4.34 -14.08 13.55
CA GLU A 196 5.47 -13.16 13.53
C GLU A 196 5.73 -12.63 14.93
N LYS A 197 7.00 -12.63 15.32
CA LYS A 197 7.51 -12.17 16.60
C LYS A 197 8.67 -11.21 16.38
N THR A 198 8.67 -10.12 17.12
CA THR A 198 9.80 -9.17 17.17
C THR A 198 10.22 -8.96 18.61
N ASN A 199 11.51 -9.10 18.87
CA ASN A 199 12.18 -8.62 20.07
C ASN A 199 13.03 -7.41 19.71
N ASP A 200 13.03 -6.38 20.53
CA ASP A 200 13.91 -5.24 20.36
C ASP A 200 14.55 -4.78 21.66
N PHE A 201 15.78 -4.29 21.54
CA PHE A 201 16.50 -3.62 22.61
C PHE A 201 17.10 -2.34 22.05
N TYR A 202 17.09 -1.26 22.84
CA TYR A 202 17.79 -0.05 22.47
C TYR A 202 18.43 0.62 23.69
N ALA A 203 19.51 1.33 23.43
CA ALA A 203 20.14 2.24 24.37
C ALA A 203 20.68 3.45 23.58
N GLY A 204 20.55 4.64 24.14
CA GLY A 204 21.10 5.85 23.57
C GLY A 204 21.13 6.98 24.57
N ASP A 205 22.05 7.90 24.37
CA ASP A 205 22.28 9.03 25.26
C ASP A 205 22.05 10.35 24.52
N THR A 206 21.45 11.30 25.22
CA THR A 206 21.38 12.71 24.81
C THR A 206 22.31 13.50 25.71
N ILE A 207 23.40 13.99 25.13
CA ILE A 207 24.46 14.71 25.82
C ILE A 207 24.33 16.20 25.47
N ILE A 208 24.18 17.04 26.49
CA ILE A 208 24.18 18.49 26.35
C ILE A 208 25.53 19.02 26.86
N ALA A 209 26.27 19.67 25.96
CA ALA A 209 27.59 20.23 26.18
C ALA A 209 27.59 21.71 25.76
N GLY A 210 27.11 22.60 26.63
CA GLY A 210 26.99 24.02 26.35
C GLY A 210 26.05 24.33 25.17
N ASN A 211 26.62 24.68 24.02
CA ASN A 211 25.86 24.97 22.78
C ASN A 211 25.62 23.75 21.90
N LEU A 212 26.24 22.61 22.24
CA LEU A 212 26.12 21.35 21.52
C LEU A 212 25.12 20.43 22.21
N THR A 213 24.24 19.82 21.42
CA THR A 213 23.44 18.67 21.83
C THR A 213 23.77 17.51 20.89
N LEU A 214 24.33 16.44 21.45
CA LEU A 214 24.63 15.19 20.74
C LEU A 214 23.62 14.13 21.17
N GLN A 215 23.08 13.39 20.22
CA GLN A 215 22.24 12.23 20.45
C GLN A 215 22.90 11.04 19.75
N ALA A 216 23.18 9.98 20.49
CA ALA A 216 23.77 8.78 19.92
C ALA A 216 23.09 7.55 20.53
N GLY A 217 22.63 6.64 19.69
CA GLY A 217 21.97 5.42 20.14
C GLY A 217 22.08 4.28 19.15
N LEU A 218 21.91 3.07 19.69
CA LEU A 218 21.86 1.82 18.95
C LEU A 218 20.57 1.10 19.30
N ARG A 219 19.95 0.52 18.28
CA ARG A 219 18.82 -0.40 18.43
C ARG A 219 19.17 -1.73 17.79
N PHE A 220 18.93 -2.81 18.52
CA PHE A 220 18.96 -4.17 18.01
C PHE A 220 17.52 -4.67 17.85
N ASP A 221 17.20 -5.22 16.68
CA ASP A 221 15.91 -5.86 16.41
C ASP A 221 16.16 -7.31 15.95
N GLN A 222 15.46 -8.25 16.60
CA GLN A 222 15.34 -9.64 16.16
C GLN A 222 13.89 -9.92 15.76
N GLN A 223 13.69 -10.21 14.49
CA GLN A 223 12.39 -10.54 13.91
C GLN A 223 12.39 -12.00 13.49
N SER A 224 11.27 -12.69 13.69
CA SER A 224 11.11 -14.07 13.24
C SER A 224 9.67 -14.37 12.87
N GLY A 225 9.45 -15.24 11.89
CA GLY A 225 8.12 -15.66 11.52
C GLY A 225 8.09 -16.86 10.59
N LYS A 226 6.90 -17.47 10.50
CA LYS A 226 6.65 -18.67 9.69
C LYS A 226 5.17 -18.82 9.34
N ASN A 227 4.87 -19.48 8.22
CA ASN A 227 3.51 -19.90 7.92
C ASN A 227 3.04 -20.95 8.93
N GLN A 228 1.78 -20.85 9.33
CA GLN A 228 1.09 -21.81 10.18
C GLN A 228 0.31 -22.80 9.33
N SER A 229 -0.21 -23.85 9.96
CA SER A 229 -1.11 -24.80 9.31
C SER A 229 -2.36 -24.11 8.76
N SER A 230 -2.78 -24.54 7.58
CA SER A 230 -3.96 -24.03 6.87
C SER A 230 -4.55 -25.11 5.97
N THR A 231 -5.88 -25.06 5.79
CA THR A 231 -6.62 -25.98 4.91
C THR A 231 -7.51 -25.18 3.98
N VAL A 232 -7.61 -25.64 2.74
CA VAL A 232 -8.53 -25.13 1.72
C VAL A 232 -9.44 -26.27 1.24
N PRO A 233 -10.74 -26.02 1.03
CA PRO A 233 -11.66 -27.01 0.48
C PRO A 233 -11.36 -27.32 -1.00
N ALA A 234 -11.97 -28.37 -1.54
CA ALA A 234 -11.97 -28.64 -2.97
C ALA A 234 -12.93 -27.68 -3.69
N ASN A 235 -12.62 -27.28 -4.92
CA ASN A 235 -13.59 -26.58 -5.76
C ASN A 235 -14.77 -27.53 -6.08
N PRO A 236 -16.03 -27.09 -6.01
CA PRO A 236 -17.19 -27.96 -6.25
C PRO A 236 -17.24 -28.58 -7.65
N VAL A 237 -16.81 -27.85 -8.68
CA VAL A 237 -16.82 -28.32 -10.09
C VAL A 237 -15.58 -29.16 -10.40
N LEU A 238 -14.43 -28.85 -9.80
CA LEU A 238 -13.13 -29.49 -10.07
C LEU A 238 -12.62 -30.38 -8.93
N ALA A 239 -13.51 -30.85 -8.04
CA ALA A 239 -13.14 -31.75 -6.95
C ALA A 239 -12.46 -33.02 -7.48
N ASN A 240 -12.94 -33.53 -8.63
CA ASN A 240 -12.33 -34.61 -9.41
C ASN A 240 -11.78 -34.08 -10.73
N ALA A 241 -10.76 -34.72 -11.29
CA ALA A 241 -10.16 -34.31 -12.56
C ALA A 241 -11.19 -34.26 -13.70
N LEU A 242 -11.05 -33.27 -14.58
CA LEU A 242 -11.72 -33.25 -15.88
C LEU A 242 -10.98 -34.17 -16.86
N THR A 243 -11.73 -34.88 -17.69
CA THR A 243 -11.21 -35.75 -18.76
C THR A 243 -11.83 -35.34 -20.09
N GLY A 244 -11.12 -35.55 -21.20
CA GLY A 244 -11.66 -35.28 -22.54
C GLY A 244 -11.75 -33.80 -22.91
N ILE A 245 -11.18 -32.92 -22.08
CA ILE A 245 -11.04 -31.49 -22.37
C ILE A 245 -9.61 -31.23 -22.87
N PRO A 246 -9.41 -30.76 -24.12
CA PRO A 246 -8.08 -30.40 -24.62
C PRO A 246 -7.31 -29.50 -23.64
N GLY A 247 -6.08 -29.90 -23.32
CA GLY A 247 -5.21 -29.24 -22.34
C GLY A 247 -5.36 -29.75 -20.90
N CYS A 248 -6.34 -30.60 -20.61
CA CYS A 248 -6.52 -31.31 -19.33
C CYS A 248 -6.07 -32.77 -19.39
N GLU A 249 -5.03 -33.04 -20.18
CA GLU A 249 -4.41 -34.35 -20.31
C GLU A 249 -2.93 -34.24 -19.89
N PRO A 250 -2.27 -35.36 -19.54
CA PRO A 250 -0.89 -35.35 -19.07
C PRO A 250 0.03 -34.47 -19.93
N PRO A 251 0.81 -33.57 -19.30
CA PRO A 251 1.12 -33.54 -17.87
C PRO A 251 0.08 -32.79 -17.00
N ASN A 252 -0.92 -32.13 -17.59
CA ASN A 252 -1.86 -31.28 -16.86
C ASN A 252 -3.05 -32.09 -16.31
N VAL A 253 -3.23 -32.06 -15.00
CA VAL A 253 -4.41 -32.61 -14.31
C VAL A 253 -5.31 -31.45 -13.89
N CYS A 254 -6.37 -31.22 -14.65
CA CYS A 254 -7.37 -30.17 -14.36
C CYS A 254 -8.26 -30.55 -13.17
N GLN A 255 -7.73 -30.39 -11.97
CA GLN A 255 -8.40 -30.68 -10.71
C GLN A 255 -8.04 -29.64 -9.65
N LEU A 256 -8.98 -29.28 -8.78
CA LEU A 256 -8.74 -28.46 -7.60
C LEU A 256 -9.23 -29.21 -6.35
N PRO A 257 -8.48 -30.23 -5.88
CA PRO A 257 -8.86 -30.97 -4.69
C PRO A 257 -8.64 -30.11 -3.42
N GLY A 258 -9.21 -30.56 -2.31
CA GLY A 258 -8.93 -29.98 -0.99
C GLY A 258 -7.49 -30.28 -0.57
N VAL A 259 -6.82 -29.32 0.06
CA VAL A 259 -5.42 -29.44 0.45
C VAL A 259 -5.23 -28.94 1.88
N THR A 260 -4.47 -29.72 2.67
CA THR A 260 -4.03 -29.34 4.01
C THR A 260 -2.53 -29.14 4.03
N PHE A 261 -2.11 -27.97 4.50
CA PHE A 261 -0.73 -27.59 4.71
C PHE A 261 -0.39 -27.62 6.20
N GLY A 262 0.68 -28.33 6.59
CA GLY A 262 1.08 -28.49 8.00
C GLY A 262 1.75 -27.27 8.64
N GLY A 263 2.05 -26.22 7.87
CA GLY A 263 2.88 -25.10 8.31
C GLY A 263 4.35 -25.27 7.93
N ASP A 264 5.12 -24.17 7.98
CA ASP A 264 6.54 -24.23 7.64
C ASP A 264 7.33 -25.00 8.72
N SER A 265 8.24 -25.85 8.27
CA SER A 265 9.20 -26.56 9.14
C SER A 265 10.29 -25.62 9.68
N ARG A 266 10.65 -24.56 8.94
CA ARG A 266 11.69 -23.60 9.30
C ARG A 266 11.11 -22.19 9.53
N THR A 267 11.67 -21.50 10.52
CA THR A 267 11.33 -20.09 10.84
C THR A 267 12.32 -19.15 10.16
N LEU A 268 11.83 -18.15 9.43
CA LEU A 268 12.64 -17.06 8.88
C LEU A 268 13.04 -16.12 10.02
N LYS A 269 14.30 -15.68 10.04
CA LYS A 269 14.86 -14.83 11.10
C LYS A 269 15.67 -13.68 10.50
N TRP A 270 15.44 -12.47 11.01
CA TRP A 270 16.27 -11.30 10.74
C TRP A 270 16.82 -10.76 12.05
N ASN A 271 18.13 -10.54 12.10
CA ASN A 271 18.78 -9.78 13.16
C ASN A 271 19.36 -8.52 12.54
N SER A 272 19.18 -7.38 13.20
CA SER A 272 19.65 -6.11 12.66
C SER A 272 20.09 -5.15 13.75
N VAL A 273 21.06 -4.29 13.41
CA VAL A 273 21.51 -3.18 14.25
C VAL A 273 21.27 -1.88 13.50
N SER A 274 20.59 -0.95 14.17
CA SER A 274 20.15 0.33 13.61
C SER A 274 20.75 1.48 14.43
N PRO A 275 21.89 2.06 14.00
CA PRO A 275 22.43 3.27 14.62
C PRO A 275 21.55 4.50 14.36
N ARG A 276 21.54 5.40 15.35
CA ARG A 276 20.91 6.71 15.27
C ARG A 276 21.83 7.74 15.89
N ILE A 277 22.21 8.74 15.12
CA ILE A 277 23.10 9.81 15.53
C ILE A 277 22.45 11.13 15.12
N GLY A 278 22.37 12.07 16.05
CA GLY A 278 21.84 13.42 15.85
C GLY A 278 22.75 14.45 16.51
N LEU A 279 22.93 15.60 15.86
CA LEU A 279 23.73 16.71 16.35
C LEU A 279 22.93 17.99 16.16
N THR A 280 22.90 18.82 17.19
CA THR A 280 22.41 20.20 17.12
C THR A 280 23.46 21.12 17.72
N TYR A 281 23.79 22.21 17.04
CA TYR A 281 24.74 23.21 17.53
C TYR A 281 24.16 24.62 17.37
N ALA A 282 24.14 25.36 18.49
CA ALA A 282 23.71 26.76 18.51
C ALA A 282 24.91 27.70 18.29
N LEU A 283 24.87 28.51 17.22
CA LEU A 283 25.94 29.43 16.89
C LEU A 283 25.85 30.74 17.67
N GLY A 284 27.02 31.21 18.13
CA GLY A 284 27.18 32.47 18.83
C GLY A 284 26.54 32.52 20.21
N THR A 285 26.72 33.64 20.91
CA THR A 285 26.15 33.87 22.23
C THR A 285 24.63 34.04 22.19
N GLY A 286 24.11 34.63 21.12
CA GLY A 286 22.67 34.86 20.94
C GLY A 286 21.86 33.63 20.53
N LYS A 287 22.49 32.50 20.18
CA LYS A 287 21.85 31.22 19.81
C LYS A 287 20.74 31.29 18.75
N LYS A 288 20.73 32.35 17.93
CA LYS A 288 19.72 32.60 16.89
C LYS A 288 19.88 31.73 15.64
N THR A 289 20.98 30.99 15.53
CA THR A 289 21.21 30.07 14.40
C THR A 289 21.48 28.68 14.94
N LEU A 290 20.78 27.70 14.40
CA LEU A 290 20.93 26.30 14.73
C LEU A 290 21.41 25.53 13.50
N LEU A 291 22.50 24.79 13.67
CA LEU A 291 22.92 23.76 12.73
C LEU A 291 22.43 22.42 13.25
N ARG A 292 21.85 21.60 12.38
CA ARG A 292 21.39 20.25 12.69
C ARG A 292 21.97 19.26 11.69
N ALA A 293 22.38 18.10 12.17
CA ALA A 293 22.78 16.98 11.34
C ALA A 293 22.28 15.68 11.95
N GLY A 294 21.96 14.69 11.12
CA GLY A 294 21.56 13.38 11.62
C GLY A 294 21.84 12.27 10.63
N TYR A 295 22.26 11.12 11.14
CA TYR A 295 22.39 9.87 10.41
C TYR A 295 21.59 8.78 11.11
N ASN A 296 20.70 8.12 10.38
CA ASN A 296 19.84 7.07 10.92
C ASN A 296 19.73 5.89 9.97
N ARG A 297 19.73 4.67 10.52
CA ARG A 297 19.32 3.46 9.81
C ARG A 297 17.93 3.02 10.26
N TYR A 298 17.08 2.71 9.30
CA TYR A 298 15.76 2.12 9.51
C TYR A 298 15.68 0.78 8.81
N VAL A 299 15.25 -0.26 9.51
CA VAL A 299 15.13 -1.62 8.99
C VAL A 299 13.66 -1.99 8.92
N ASN A 300 13.23 -2.57 7.79
CA ASN A 300 11.84 -2.92 7.56
C ASN A 300 11.38 -4.04 8.52
N GLN A 301 10.07 -4.04 8.79
CA GLN A 301 9.43 -5.17 9.45
C GLN A 301 9.37 -6.37 8.50
N LEU A 302 9.48 -7.58 9.05
CA LEU A 302 9.38 -8.84 8.31
C LEU A 302 8.01 -8.96 7.64
N GLY A 303 6.96 -8.70 8.43
CA GLY A 303 5.60 -8.51 7.95
C GLY A 303 5.06 -9.71 7.16
N SER A 304 4.09 -9.43 6.29
CA SER A 304 3.38 -10.46 5.52
C SER A 304 4.20 -11.12 4.40
N THR A 305 5.48 -10.78 4.25
CA THR A 305 6.38 -11.36 3.23
C THR A 305 6.38 -12.89 3.29
N ILE A 306 6.33 -13.45 4.49
CA ILE A 306 6.32 -14.90 4.75
C ILE A 306 5.14 -15.61 4.08
N LEU A 307 3.97 -14.95 4.01
CA LEU A 307 2.75 -15.51 3.42
C LEU A 307 2.88 -15.80 1.93
N THR A 308 3.86 -15.19 1.25
CA THR A 308 4.13 -15.44 -0.17
C THR A 308 4.56 -16.89 -0.42
N ALA A 309 5.23 -17.52 0.56
CA ALA A 309 5.64 -18.92 0.50
C ALA A 309 4.62 -19.89 1.10
N ASN A 310 3.43 -19.41 1.49
CA ASN A 310 2.31 -20.30 1.78
C ASN A 310 1.92 -21.03 0.48
N PRO A 311 1.46 -22.30 0.51
CA PRO A 311 0.93 -22.98 -0.68
C PRO A 311 -0.39 -22.39 -1.20
N PHE A 312 -1.04 -21.55 -0.39
CA PHE A 312 -2.28 -20.84 -0.74
C PHE A 312 -2.05 -19.31 -0.69
N PRO A 313 -1.02 -18.76 -1.37
CA PRO A 313 -0.68 -17.34 -1.26
C PRO A 313 -1.77 -16.47 -1.91
N TYR A 314 -2.50 -17.03 -2.87
CA TYR A 314 -3.67 -16.47 -3.53
C TYR A 314 -4.59 -17.61 -3.98
N TYR A 315 -5.71 -17.29 -4.66
CA TYR A 315 -6.57 -18.32 -5.23
C TYR A 315 -5.79 -19.14 -6.25
N SER A 316 -5.82 -20.47 -6.13
CA SER A 316 -5.43 -21.34 -7.23
C SER A 316 -6.62 -21.46 -8.18
N TYR A 317 -6.41 -21.32 -9.50
CA TYR A 317 -7.55 -21.45 -10.42
C TYR A 317 -7.13 -21.89 -11.82
N PHE A 318 -8.10 -22.50 -12.51
CA PHE A 318 -8.03 -22.79 -13.93
C PHE A 318 -8.93 -21.82 -14.69
N VAL A 319 -8.52 -21.49 -15.91
CA VAL A 319 -9.30 -20.73 -16.88
C VAL A 319 -9.56 -21.61 -18.08
N PHE A 320 -10.83 -21.80 -18.39
CA PHE A 320 -11.29 -22.56 -19.54
C PHE A 320 -11.92 -21.62 -20.55
N LEU A 321 -11.75 -21.94 -21.83
CA LEU A 321 -12.65 -21.45 -22.87
C LEU A 321 -13.89 -22.32 -22.86
N GLY A 322 -15.07 -21.71 -22.95
CA GLY A 322 -16.33 -22.43 -22.92
C GLY A 322 -17.51 -21.63 -23.45
N HIS A 323 -18.69 -22.21 -23.36
CA HIS A 323 -19.95 -21.62 -23.78
C HIS A 323 -21.05 -21.96 -22.76
N ASP A 324 -21.76 -20.93 -22.29
CA ASP A 324 -22.93 -21.10 -21.42
C ASP A 324 -24.10 -21.60 -22.29
N ASN A 325 -24.32 -22.91 -22.28
CA ASN A 325 -25.21 -23.57 -23.25
C ASN A 325 -26.68 -23.46 -22.83
N ASN A 326 -26.95 -23.40 -21.54
CA ASN A 326 -28.29 -23.39 -20.98
C ASN A 326 -28.75 -21.98 -20.54
N GLY A 327 -27.84 -21.00 -20.55
CA GLY A 327 -28.11 -19.60 -20.22
C GLY A 327 -28.13 -19.28 -18.73
N ASP A 328 -27.81 -20.24 -17.84
CA ASP A 328 -27.95 -20.12 -16.38
C ASP A 328 -26.82 -19.33 -15.70
N LYS A 329 -25.77 -18.97 -16.47
CA LYS A 329 -24.59 -18.21 -16.00
C LYS A 329 -23.77 -18.92 -14.92
N MET A 330 -24.01 -20.20 -14.67
CA MET A 330 -23.18 -21.06 -13.84
C MET A 330 -22.22 -21.84 -14.74
N ILE A 331 -21.05 -22.21 -14.21
CA ILE A 331 -20.10 -23.03 -14.96
C ILE A 331 -20.43 -24.50 -14.72
N GLN A 332 -20.76 -25.20 -15.80
CA GLN A 332 -20.96 -26.65 -15.79
C GLN A 332 -19.80 -27.35 -16.53
N ARG A 333 -19.57 -28.64 -16.24
CA ARG A 333 -18.41 -29.35 -16.78
C ARG A 333 -18.49 -29.52 -18.30
N ASP A 334 -19.69 -29.76 -18.82
CA ASP A 334 -20.01 -29.96 -20.24
C ASP A 334 -20.01 -28.66 -21.06
N GLU A 335 -19.91 -27.51 -20.41
CA GLU A 335 -19.77 -26.18 -21.04
C GLU A 335 -18.31 -25.79 -21.30
N LEU A 336 -17.36 -26.57 -20.76
CA LEU A 336 -15.93 -26.32 -20.93
C LEU A 336 -15.44 -26.95 -22.23
N ILE A 337 -14.72 -26.18 -23.04
CA ILE A 337 -14.26 -26.61 -24.37
C ILE A 337 -12.76 -26.91 -24.35
N ARG A 338 -11.95 -26.04 -23.74
CA ARG A 338 -10.49 -26.16 -23.75
C ARG A 338 -9.86 -25.43 -22.56
N LEU A 339 -8.84 -26.02 -21.96
CA LEU A 339 -8.01 -25.32 -20.98
C LEU A 339 -7.25 -24.16 -21.65
N GLN A 340 -7.38 -22.96 -21.10
CA GLN A 340 -6.64 -21.79 -21.57
C GLN A 340 -5.37 -21.54 -20.75
N SER A 341 -5.48 -21.57 -19.43
CA SER A 341 -4.37 -21.20 -18.52
C SER A 341 -4.69 -21.62 -17.09
N PHE A 342 -3.68 -21.63 -16.22
CA PHE A 342 -3.81 -21.90 -14.79
C PHE A 342 -2.90 -20.97 -13.99
N TYR A 343 -3.27 -20.66 -12.75
CA TYR A 343 -2.53 -19.73 -11.89
C TYR A 343 -2.45 -20.25 -10.46
N TYR A 344 -1.29 -20.02 -9.82
CA TYR A 344 -1.01 -20.42 -8.43
C TYR A 344 -1.27 -21.90 -8.14
N ILE A 345 -1.03 -22.77 -9.13
CA ILE A 345 -1.16 -24.22 -9.03
C ILE A 345 -0.09 -24.88 -9.90
N ASP A 346 0.45 -25.99 -9.42
CA ASP A 346 1.18 -26.95 -10.27
C ASP A 346 0.13 -27.96 -10.82
N PRO A 347 -0.24 -27.88 -12.10
CA PRO A 347 -1.26 -28.76 -12.67
C PRO A 347 -0.79 -30.21 -12.76
N THR A 348 0.51 -30.50 -12.61
CA THR A 348 1.01 -31.89 -12.54
C THR A 348 0.80 -32.51 -11.15
N LYS A 349 0.62 -31.66 -10.13
CA LYS A 349 0.43 -32.04 -8.71
C LYS A 349 -0.63 -31.15 -8.02
N PRO A 350 -1.90 -31.16 -8.47
CA PRO A 350 -2.92 -30.20 -8.01
C PRO A 350 -3.27 -30.30 -6.52
N GLY A 351 -3.00 -31.44 -5.89
CA GLY A 351 -3.18 -31.69 -4.46
C GLY A 351 -1.94 -31.43 -3.58
N SER A 352 -0.86 -30.88 -4.14
CA SER A 352 0.38 -30.60 -3.39
C SER A 352 0.16 -29.58 -2.28
N SER A 353 0.65 -29.90 -1.08
CA SER A 353 0.77 -28.95 0.04
C SER A 353 2.12 -28.22 0.07
N VAL A 354 2.99 -28.49 -0.90
CA VAL A 354 4.28 -27.80 -1.07
C VAL A 354 4.03 -26.53 -1.89
N SER A 355 4.41 -25.38 -1.36
CA SER A 355 4.32 -24.12 -2.10
C SER A 355 5.30 -24.11 -3.26
N ASN A 356 4.88 -23.59 -4.40
CA ASN A 356 5.78 -23.32 -5.52
C ASN A 356 6.69 -22.11 -5.25
N THR A 357 6.36 -21.29 -4.25
CA THR A 357 7.21 -20.17 -3.81
C THR A 357 7.92 -20.52 -2.51
N ARG A 358 9.24 -20.33 -2.47
CA ARG A 358 10.05 -20.51 -1.25
C ARG A 358 10.57 -19.17 -0.73
N LEU A 359 10.99 -19.16 0.53
CA LEU A 359 11.75 -18.05 1.11
C LEU A 359 13.25 -18.34 0.99
N ASP A 360 14.04 -17.36 0.59
CA ASP A 360 15.47 -17.38 0.85
C ASP A 360 15.71 -17.09 2.34
N TYR A 361 16.01 -18.13 3.12
CA TYR A 361 16.24 -17.97 4.55
C TYR A 361 17.53 -17.22 4.91
N ASN A 362 18.38 -16.91 3.93
CA ASN A 362 19.55 -16.06 4.09
C ASN A 362 19.29 -14.61 3.62
N MET A 363 18.06 -14.29 3.20
CA MET A 363 17.70 -12.94 2.78
C MET A 363 17.93 -11.93 3.91
N LYS A 364 18.43 -10.76 3.55
CA LYS A 364 18.64 -9.62 4.44
C LYS A 364 17.38 -8.78 4.54
N PRO A 365 17.11 -8.14 5.69
CA PRO A 365 16.00 -7.21 5.80
C PRO A 365 16.22 -5.98 4.91
N PRO A 366 15.20 -5.50 4.17
CA PRO A 366 15.27 -4.21 3.50
C PRO A 366 15.56 -3.09 4.50
N LYS A 367 16.38 -2.11 4.09
CA LYS A 367 16.79 -1.02 4.97
C LYS A 367 16.90 0.32 4.24
N SER A 368 16.77 1.39 5.03
CA SER A 368 16.98 2.78 4.61
C SER A 368 18.04 3.43 5.47
N ASP A 369 19.11 3.91 4.83
CA ASP A 369 20.08 4.80 5.45
C ASP A 369 19.71 6.25 5.11
N GLU A 370 19.61 7.11 6.12
CA GLU A 370 19.20 8.50 5.99
C GLU A 370 20.28 9.43 6.54
N LEU A 371 20.56 10.50 5.77
CA LEU A 371 21.32 11.67 6.20
C LEU A 371 20.43 12.91 6.08
N ILE A 372 20.33 13.69 7.16
CA ILE A 372 19.66 14.99 7.17
C ILE A 372 20.64 16.06 7.61
N LEU A 373 20.68 17.18 6.88
CA LEU A 373 21.41 18.39 7.23
C LEU A 373 20.42 19.56 7.28
N GLY A 374 20.46 20.34 8.36
CA GLY A 374 19.50 21.41 8.62
C GLY A 374 20.18 22.69 9.09
N LEU A 375 19.66 23.81 8.64
CA LEU A 375 20.01 25.16 9.12
C LEU A 375 18.70 25.87 9.47
N GLU A 376 18.65 26.48 10.65
CA GLU A 376 17.54 27.33 11.08
C GLU A 376 18.10 28.65 11.61
N ARG A 377 17.49 29.78 11.23
CA ARG A 377 17.89 31.12 11.66
C ARG A 377 16.67 31.93 12.06
N GLU A 378 16.69 32.48 13.26
CA GLU A 378 15.81 33.58 13.64
C GLU A 378 16.33 34.87 12.98
N LEU A 379 15.52 35.44 12.07
CA LEU A 379 15.87 36.66 11.33
C LEU A 379 15.44 37.91 12.08
N MET A 380 14.26 37.85 12.70
CA MET A 380 13.71 38.88 13.56
C MET A 380 12.86 38.21 14.64
N THR A 381 12.49 38.95 15.68
CA THR A 381 11.66 38.42 16.77
C THR A 381 10.43 37.70 16.21
N ASP A 382 10.22 36.48 16.70
CA ASP A 382 9.14 35.57 16.29
C ASP A 382 9.18 35.06 14.85
N PHE A 383 10.18 35.40 14.05
CA PHE A 383 10.31 34.96 12.66
C PHE A 383 11.58 34.17 12.40
N SER A 384 11.42 32.89 12.06
CA SER A 384 12.52 32.01 11.67
C SER A 384 12.37 31.52 10.23
N VAL A 385 13.51 31.29 9.59
CA VAL A 385 13.61 30.59 8.32
C VAL A 385 14.52 29.37 8.50
N GLY A 386 14.30 28.34 7.70
CA GLY A 386 15.14 27.16 7.73
C GLY A 386 15.25 26.47 6.39
N ALA A 387 16.31 25.70 6.23
CA ALA A 387 16.56 24.83 5.09
C ALA A 387 16.98 23.45 5.59
N ASN A 388 16.35 22.40 5.07
CA ASN A 388 16.73 21.01 5.35
C ASN A 388 17.05 20.31 4.03
N TYR A 389 18.16 19.58 4.00
CA TYR A 389 18.49 18.63 2.95
C TYR A 389 18.39 17.21 3.52
N SER A 390 17.66 16.34 2.82
CA SER A 390 17.46 14.95 3.19
C SER A 390 17.91 14.03 2.07
N TYR A 391 18.86 13.14 2.37
CA TYR A 391 19.29 12.06 1.50
C TYR A 391 18.87 10.72 2.10
N ARG A 392 18.26 9.83 1.31
CA ARG A 392 18.00 8.45 1.71
C ARG A 392 18.50 7.47 0.66
N ARG A 393 19.06 6.36 1.11
CA ARG A 393 19.41 5.19 0.29
C ARG A 393 18.64 3.98 0.78
N TYR A 394 17.85 3.39 -0.11
CA TYR A 394 17.12 2.15 0.13
C TYR A 394 17.88 0.99 -0.50
N SER A 395 18.14 -0.05 0.28
CA SER A 395 18.88 -1.25 -0.16
C SER A 395 18.22 -2.53 0.33
N ASP A 396 18.68 -3.66 -0.21
CA ASP A 396 18.23 -5.01 0.17
C ASP A 396 16.71 -5.20 -0.07
N ILE A 397 16.15 -4.46 -1.03
CA ILE A 397 14.73 -4.55 -1.41
C ILE A 397 14.44 -5.97 -1.90
N LEU A 398 13.33 -6.56 -1.46
CA LEU A 398 12.97 -7.92 -1.82
C LEU A 398 12.31 -7.98 -3.20
N GLU A 399 12.50 -9.10 -3.89
CA GLU A 399 11.76 -9.50 -5.09
C GLU A 399 11.26 -10.94 -4.96
N SER A 400 10.27 -11.30 -5.78
CA SER A 400 9.97 -12.69 -6.09
C SER A 400 10.64 -13.03 -7.42
N ARG A 401 11.71 -13.84 -7.37
CA ARG A 401 12.49 -14.26 -8.54
C ARG A 401 12.05 -15.66 -8.97
N PRO A 402 11.63 -15.86 -10.23
CA PRO A 402 11.34 -17.19 -10.75
C PRO A 402 12.60 -18.08 -10.84
N GLU A 403 12.41 -19.38 -10.58
CA GLU A 403 13.40 -20.45 -10.69
C GLU A 403 12.92 -21.49 -11.72
N LYS A 404 13.83 -22.01 -12.55
CA LYS A 404 13.48 -23.10 -13.48
C LYS A 404 13.21 -24.39 -12.71
N HIS A 405 14.02 -24.67 -11.68
CA HIS A 405 13.79 -25.74 -10.74
C HIS A 405 13.84 -25.22 -9.30
N GLN A 406 12.85 -25.59 -8.50
CA GLN A 406 12.72 -25.08 -7.14
C GLN A 406 13.98 -25.36 -6.30
N GLY A 407 14.61 -24.30 -5.79
CA GLY A 407 15.76 -24.43 -4.88
C GLY A 407 17.10 -24.76 -5.52
N GLN A 408 17.20 -24.88 -6.85
CA GLN A 408 18.46 -25.19 -7.54
C GLN A 408 19.30 -23.96 -7.88
N GLY A 409 18.75 -22.75 -7.68
CA GLY A 409 19.47 -21.50 -7.96
C GLY A 409 19.59 -21.16 -9.45
N ASP A 410 18.85 -21.84 -10.33
CA ASP A 410 18.74 -21.61 -11.76
C ASP A 410 17.63 -20.61 -12.08
N PHE A 411 17.88 -19.35 -11.69
CA PHE A 411 16.92 -18.26 -11.87
C PHE A 411 16.66 -17.97 -13.35
N TYR A 412 15.44 -17.53 -13.67
CA TYR A 412 15.21 -16.92 -14.97
C TYR A 412 15.97 -15.60 -15.06
N THR A 413 16.52 -15.34 -16.23
CA THR A 413 17.25 -14.11 -16.55
C THR A 413 16.69 -13.47 -17.82
N ALA A 414 17.15 -12.26 -18.14
CA ALA A 414 16.81 -11.59 -19.40
C ALA A 414 17.13 -12.44 -20.65
N ASP A 415 18.10 -13.36 -20.54
CA ASP A 415 18.50 -14.23 -21.65
C ASP A 415 17.47 -15.33 -21.95
N ASP A 416 16.53 -15.61 -21.04
CA ASP A 416 15.44 -16.56 -21.27
C ASP A 416 14.28 -15.94 -22.08
N TYR A 417 14.35 -14.64 -22.36
CA TYR A 417 13.30 -13.87 -23.01
C TYR A 417 13.70 -13.41 -24.41
N ARG A 418 12.71 -13.25 -25.28
CA ARG A 418 12.80 -12.64 -26.62
C ARG A 418 11.70 -11.61 -26.80
N VAL A 419 11.82 -10.74 -27.81
CA VAL A 419 10.73 -9.81 -28.15
C VAL A 419 9.51 -10.62 -28.61
N GLY A 420 8.37 -10.39 -27.97
CA GLY A 420 7.09 -11.02 -28.31
C GLY A 420 6.24 -10.14 -29.23
N GLY A 421 6.41 -8.83 -29.15
CA GLY A 421 5.71 -7.85 -29.97
C GLY A 421 5.98 -6.43 -29.49
N THR A 422 5.16 -5.50 -29.96
CA THR A 422 5.19 -4.09 -29.54
C THR A 422 3.83 -3.67 -29.01
N ALA A 423 3.85 -2.90 -27.93
CA ALA A 423 2.67 -2.34 -27.28
C ALA A 423 2.57 -0.82 -27.54
N GLY A 424 1.36 -0.30 -27.58
CA GLY A 424 1.06 1.12 -27.82
C GLY A 424 0.76 1.47 -29.28
N GLY A 425 0.76 2.77 -29.59
CA GLY A 425 0.44 3.29 -30.91
C GLY A 425 -0.46 4.52 -30.82
N THR A 426 -1.49 4.58 -31.66
CA THR A 426 -2.45 5.69 -31.66
C THR A 426 -3.78 5.23 -31.07
N PHE A 427 -4.21 5.91 -30.00
CA PHE A 427 -5.51 5.72 -29.35
C PHE A 427 -6.38 6.95 -29.58
N THR A 428 -7.67 6.75 -29.86
CA THR A 428 -8.65 7.85 -29.92
C THR A 428 -9.67 7.65 -28.82
N ASP A 429 -9.80 8.63 -27.91
CA ASP A 429 -10.79 8.54 -26.83
C ASP A 429 -12.22 8.82 -27.32
N ASP A 430 -13.20 8.56 -26.46
CA ASP A 430 -14.64 8.73 -26.77
C ASP A 430 -15.03 10.16 -27.18
N ASN A 431 -14.19 11.17 -26.93
CA ASN A 431 -14.41 12.55 -27.34
C ASN A 431 -13.64 12.91 -28.62
N GLY A 432 -13.08 11.93 -29.32
CA GLY A 432 -12.29 12.12 -30.55
C GLY A 432 -10.86 12.63 -30.30
N LYS A 433 -10.38 12.65 -29.04
CA LYS A 433 -9.01 13.09 -28.77
C LYS A 433 -8.02 11.97 -29.07
N VAL A 434 -7.09 12.29 -29.98
CA VAL A 434 -5.99 11.39 -30.35
C VAL A 434 -4.84 11.47 -29.33
N ILE A 435 -4.37 10.32 -28.87
CA ILE A 435 -3.20 10.13 -28.02
C ILE A 435 -2.22 9.21 -28.77
N THR A 436 -1.02 9.71 -29.03
CA THR A 436 0.06 8.92 -29.62
C THR A 436 1.08 8.55 -28.55
N THR A 437 1.36 7.26 -28.42
CA THR A 437 2.44 6.72 -27.58
C THR A 437 3.52 6.10 -28.47
N PRO A 438 4.78 6.01 -28.00
CA PRO A 438 5.76 5.18 -28.71
C PRO A 438 5.32 3.71 -28.71
N LEU A 439 5.82 2.96 -29.69
CA LEU A 439 5.77 1.50 -29.70
C LEU A 439 6.88 0.97 -28.80
N VAL A 440 6.51 0.27 -27.73
CA VAL A 440 7.43 -0.27 -26.73
C VAL A 440 7.47 -1.79 -26.87
N PRO A 441 8.66 -2.42 -26.99
CA PRO A 441 8.73 -3.87 -27.06
C PRO A 441 8.31 -4.50 -25.72
N PHE A 442 7.53 -5.57 -25.81
CA PHE A 442 7.31 -6.48 -24.68
C PHE A 442 7.95 -7.83 -24.98
N TYR A 443 8.29 -8.54 -23.92
CA TYR A 443 9.09 -9.75 -23.99
C TYR A 443 8.27 -10.97 -23.59
N VAL A 444 8.52 -12.07 -24.28
CA VAL A 444 7.94 -13.39 -24.06
C VAL A 444 9.07 -14.39 -23.89
N LEU A 445 8.77 -15.58 -23.35
CA LEU A 445 9.78 -16.62 -23.17
C LEU A 445 10.27 -17.11 -24.53
N LYS A 446 11.53 -17.50 -24.60
CA LYS A 446 12.07 -18.19 -25.77
C LYS A 446 11.43 -19.56 -25.91
N ASP A 447 11.35 -20.03 -27.15
CA ASP A 447 10.80 -21.35 -27.45
C ASP A 447 11.62 -22.43 -26.71
N GLY A 448 10.93 -23.40 -26.10
CA GLY A 448 11.55 -24.45 -25.29
C GLY A 448 11.85 -24.05 -23.83
N ILE A 449 11.65 -22.77 -23.45
CA ILE A 449 11.69 -22.35 -22.04
C ILE A 449 10.27 -22.45 -21.47
N GLY A 450 10.12 -23.25 -20.41
CA GLY A 450 8.84 -23.41 -19.71
C GLY A 450 8.39 -22.12 -19.01
N ALA A 451 7.09 -21.98 -18.80
CA ALA A 451 6.52 -20.97 -17.93
C ALA A 451 7.09 -21.08 -16.49
N PRO A 452 7.43 -19.96 -15.81
CA PRO A 452 7.81 -20.00 -14.41
C PRO A 452 6.70 -20.55 -13.52
N VAL A 453 6.97 -21.71 -12.93
CA VAL A 453 6.10 -22.32 -11.90
C VAL A 453 6.67 -22.04 -10.51
N TYR A 454 8.00 -22.04 -10.36
CA TYR A 454 8.69 -21.88 -9.07
C TYR A 454 9.23 -20.48 -8.86
N PHE A 455 9.21 -20.01 -7.62
CA PHE A 455 9.70 -18.68 -7.24
C PHE A 455 10.45 -18.71 -5.91
N VAL A 456 11.35 -17.75 -5.71
CA VAL A 456 11.99 -17.46 -4.43
C VAL A 456 11.82 -15.99 -4.06
N VAL A 457 11.36 -15.73 -2.84
CA VAL A 457 11.45 -14.39 -2.25
C VAL A 457 12.87 -14.17 -1.73
N ARG A 458 13.58 -13.18 -2.28
CA ARG A 458 14.99 -12.90 -1.99
C ARG A 458 15.32 -11.41 -2.11
N ASN A 459 16.51 -10.98 -1.70
CA ASN A 459 16.99 -9.63 -2.03
C ASN A 459 17.21 -9.52 -3.55
N ARG A 460 16.67 -8.45 -4.14
CA ARG A 460 16.82 -8.11 -5.55
C ARG A 460 18.26 -7.69 -5.82
N PRO A 461 19.01 -8.41 -6.68
CA PRO A 461 20.38 -8.06 -7.01
C PRO A 461 20.43 -6.75 -7.81
N ASP A 462 21.55 -6.03 -7.70
CA ASP A 462 21.84 -4.79 -8.43
C ASP A 462 20.76 -3.70 -8.38
N TYR A 463 19.93 -3.70 -7.34
CA TYR A 463 18.82 -2.76 -7.21
C TYR A 463 18.90 -1.92 -5.95
N ARG A 464 18.69 -0.61 -6.11
CA ARG A 464 18.59 0.35 -5.01
C ARG A 464 17.69 1.50 -5.38
N GLN A 465 17.17 2.20 -4.38
CA GLN A 465 16.52 3.50 -4.58
C GLN A 465 17.26 4.59 -3.81
N THR A 466 17.15 5.82 -4.30
CA THR A 466 17.69 7.01 -3.65
C THR A 466 16.67 8.13 -3.63
N TYR A 467 16.61 8.85 -2.51
CA TYR A 467 15.81 10.05 -2.34
C TYR A 467 16.72 11.22 -2.04
N ASN A 468 16.50 12.35 -2.71
CA ASN A 468 17.12 13.63 -2.39
C ASN A 468 15.99 14.65 -2.21
N GLY A 469 15.95 15.36 -1.09
CA GLY A 469 14.94 16.36 -0.80
C GLY A 469 15.57 17.64 -0.26
N ILE A 470 15.05 18.79 -0.67
CA ILE A 470 15.31 20.09 -0.06
C ILE A 470 13.97 20.65 0.42
N GLU A 471 13.91 21.06 1.67
CA GLU A 471 12.76 21.76 2.25
C GLU A 471 13.20 23.12 2.75
N LEU A 472 12.51 24.17 2.30
CA LEU A 472 12.64 25.52 2.83
C LEU A 472 11.41 25.81 3.68
N THR A 473 11.63 26.38 4.86
CA THR A 473 10.56 26.74 5.81
C THR A 473 10.68 28.19 6.25
N ALA A 474 9.53 28.79 6.54
CA ALA A 474 9.44 30.10 7.16
C ALA A 474 8.30 30.07 8.20
N THR A 475 8.57 30.53 9.42
CA THR A 475 7.60 30.52 10.51
C THR A 475 7.62 31.86 11.22
N LYS A 476 6.50 32.59 11.17
CA LYS A 476 6.19 33.71 12.03
C LYS A 476 5.19 33.25 13.09
N ARG A 477 5.59 33.24 14.37
CA ARG A 477 4.65 33.01 15.48
C ARG A 477 3.68 34.19 15.60
N LEU A 478 2.49 33.93 16.17
CA LEU A 478 1.49 34.98 16.39
C LEU A 478 2.04 36.07 17.30
N SER A 479 2.34 37.22 16.71
CA SER A 479 2.63 38.46 17.43
C SER A 479 2.31 39.64 16.52
N ASN A 480 2.05 40.82 17.10
CA ASN A 480 1.59 41.99 16.36
C ASN A 480 0.37 41.68 15.47
N ARG A 481 -0.55 40.85 15.98
CA ARG A 481 -1.82 40.41 15.35
C ARG A 481 -1.70 39.51 14.12
N TRP A 482 -0.51 38.99 13.79
CA TRP A 482 -0.39 38.08 12.65
C TRP A 482 0.58 36.92 12.88
N MET A 483 0.29 35.83 12.18
CA MET A 483 1.15 34.66 12.08
C MET A 483 1.22 34.16 10.65
N LEU A 484 2.29 33.45 10.34
CA LEU A 484 2.52 32.86 9.02
C LEU A 484 3.31 31.56 9.19
N ARG A 485 2.98 30.55 8.41
CA ARG A 485 3.79 29.36 8.23
C ARG A 485 3.85 29.05 6.74
N GLY A 486 5.06 28.95 6.21
CA GLY A 486 5.32 28.60 4.82
C GLY A 486 6.31 27.44 4.73
N ASN A 487 6.10 26.55 3.77
CA ASN A 487 7.10 25.58 3.34
C ASN A 487 7.05 25.40 1.83
N VAL A 488 8.22 25.13 1.25
CA VAL A 488 8.39 24.66 -0.13
C VAL A 488 9.32 23.47 -0.08
N THR A 489 8.92 22.37 -0.72
CA THR A 489 9.74 21.17 -0.84
C THR A 489 10.05 20.90 -2.30
N TYR A 490 11.26 20.41 -2.56
CA TYR A 490 11.65 19.80 -3.81
C TYR A 490 12.27 18.43 -3.54
N ASN A 491 11.75 17.38 -4.18
CA ASN A 491 12.05 15.99 -3.89
C ASN A 491 12.33 15.22 -5.18
N ASN A 492 13.35 14.36 -5.15
CA ASN A 492 13.74 13.51 -6.27
C ASN A 492 13.97 12.07 -5.79
N TRP A 493 12.94 11.23 -5.94
CA TRP A 493 12.98 9.80 -5.62
C TRP A 493 13.20 8.97 -6.88
N THR A 494 14.30 8.22 -6.90
CA THR A 494 14.77 7.49 -8.09
C THR A 494 15.17 6.06 -7.76
N GLN A 495 15.00 5.16 -8.73
CA GLN A 495 15.43 3.77 -8.71
C GLN A 495 16.56 3.53 -9.70
N HIS A 496 17.47 2.65 -9.31
CA HIS A 496 18.65 2.26 -10.07
C HIS A 496 18.69 0.73 -10.08
N GLY A 497 18.65 0.15 -11.27
CA GLY A 497 18.73 -1.30 -11.49
C GLY A 497 19.82 -1.63 -12.50
N GLY A 498 20.68 -2.59 -12.18
CA GLY A 498 21.62 -3.21 -13.11
C GLY A 498 20.98 -4.33 -13.94
N THR A 499 21.78 -5.01 -14.75
CA THR A 499 21.33 -6.11 -15.64
C THR A 499 20.72 -7.27 -14.86
N ALA A 500 21.25 -7.61 -13.68
CA ALA A 500 20.70 -8.67 -12.85
C ALA A 500 19.40 -8.26 -12.14
N SER A 501 19.04 -6.98 -12.09
CA SER A 501 17.89 -6.50 -11.31
C SER A 501 16.53 -6.92 -11.87
N TYR A 502 16.46 -7.51 -13.06
CA TYR A 502 15.22 -8.03 -13.62
C TYR A 502 15.48 -9.38 -14.29
N TYR A 503 14.41 -10.14 -14.52
CA TYR A 503 14.45 -11.36 -15.33
C TYR A 503 13.68 -11.15 -16.64
N ASP A 504 12.55 -10.48 -16.56
CA ASP A 504 11.75 -10.06 -17.70
C ASP A 504 12.10 -8.61 -18.05
N PRO A 505 12.64 -8.34 -19.26
CA PRO A 505 13.02 -6.98 -19.65
C PRO A 505 11.84 -6.03 -19.88
N SER A 506 10.60 -6.55 -20.00
CA SER A 506 9.40 -5.76 -20.24
C SER A 506 9.21 -4.70 -19.16
N GLN A 507 9.15 -3.43 -19.56
CA GLN A 507 8.82 -2.35 -18.62
C GLN A 507 7.32 -2.37 -18.36
N ARG A 508 6.90 -2.88 -17.19
CA ARG A 508 5.48 -3.13 -16.91
C ARG A 508 5.03 -2.71 -15.52
N ILE A 509 3.72 -2.53 -15.37
CA ILE A 509 3.04 -2.44 -14.08
C ILE A 509 2.26 -3.74 -13.89
N PRO A 510 2.39 -4.45 -12.75
CA PRO A 510 1.59 -5.66 -12.54
C PRO A 510 0.08 -5.36 -12.58
N THR A 511 -0.63 -6.10 -13.43
CA THR A 511 -2.07 -5.98 -13.77
C THR A 511 -2.99 -6.30 -12.60
N ALA A 512 -2.61 -7.22 -11.72
CA ALA A 512 -3.39 -7.55 -10.52
C ALA A 512 -2.53 -8.12 -9.39
N ASN A 513 -2.30 -7.33 -8.34
CA ASN A 513 -1.96 -7.85 -7.03
C ASN A 513 -2.83 -7.13 -5.99
N PRO A 514 -3.69 -7.83 -5.21
CA PRO A 514 -4.39 -7.20 -4.09
C PRO A 514 -3.44 -6.78 -2.96
N ALA A 515 -2.15 -7.18 -3.02
CA ALA A 515 -1.09 -6.52 -2.28
C ALA A 515 -0.58 -5.28 -3.03
N ASN A 516 -1.45 -4.29 -3.24
CA ASN A 516 -1.27 -2.85 -2.97
C ASN A 516 0.15 -2.22 -2.98
N GLN A 517 1.06 -2.66 -3.83
CA GLN A 517 2.39 -2.10 -4.08
C GLN A 517 2.77 -2.42 -5.52
N ALA A 518 2.22 -1.68 -6.49
CA ALA A 518 2.64 -1.82 -7.87
C ALA A 518 3.80 -0.86 -8.15
N TRP A 519 5.01 -1.39 -8.04
CA TRP A 519 6.22 -0.77 -8.57
C TRP A 519 6.30 -1.05 -10.07
N CYS A 520 7.02 -0.19 -10.79
CA CYS A 520 7.45 -0.52 -12.14
C CYS A 520 8.41 -1.72 -12.07
N LEU A 521 8.12 -2.77 -12.84
CA LEU A 521 8.92 -3.99 -12.95
C LEU A 521 9.63 -4.07 -14.30
N GLY A 522 10.71 -4.87 -14.36
CA GLY A 522 11.57 -5.01 -15.53
C GLY A 522 12.69 -3.97 -15.56
N THR A 523 12.99 -3.45 -16.75
CA THR A 523 14.09 -2.49 -17.05
C THR A 523 13.87 -1.07 -16.50
N CYS A 524 12.93 -0.87 -15.58
CA CYS A 524 12.57 0.44 -15.07
C CYS A 524 13.75 1.16 -14.41
N SER A 525 14.07 2.36 -14.90
CA SER A 525 15.05 3.26 -14.33
C SER A 525 14.48 4.68 -14.19
N GLY A 526 15.01 5.46 -13.24
CA GLY A 526 14.57 6.84 -13.05
C GLY A 526 13.54 6.99 -11.94
N THR A 527 12.45 7.74 -12.16
CA THR A 527 11.51 8.11 -11.11
C THR A 527 10.80 6.88 -10.51
N VAL A 528 10.78 6.81 -9.18
CA VAL A 528 10.00 5.82 -8.44
C VAL A 528 8.54 6.28 -8.32
N ILE A 529 7.63 5.33 -8.48
CA ILE A 529 6.19 5.51 -8.38
C ILE A 529 5.60 4.44 -7.49
N GLU A 530 4.52 4.79 -6.82
CA GLU A 530 3.70 3.89 -6.03
C GLU A 530 2.26 4.01 -6.53
N ARG A 531 1.63 2.88 -6.88
CA ARG A 531 0.21 2.82 -7.23
C ARG A 531 -0.62 2.76 -5.95
N SER A 532 -1.55 3.69 -5.80
CA SER A 532 -2.46 3.77 -4.66
C SER A 532 -3.25 2.48 -4.47
N ALA A 533 -3.32 2.04 -3.21
CA ALA A 533 -4.16 0.95 -2.72
C ALA A 533 -5.66 1.31 -2.58
N GLY A 534 -6.07 2.46 -3.10
CA GLY A 534 -7.40 3.02 -2.92
C GLY A 534 -8.51 2.20 -3.59
N SER A 535 -9.76 2.57 -3.33
CA SER A 535 -10.95 1.96 -3.95
C SER A 535 -11.66 2.93 -4.88
N GLY A 536 -12.43 2.42 -5.83
CA GLY A 536 -13.19 3.26 -6.77
C GLY A 536 -12.26 4.11 -7.63
N SER A 537 -12.53 5.41 -7.73
CA SER A 537 -11.71 6.39 -8.47
C SER A 537 -10.30 6.63 -7.90
N PHE A 538 -9.91 5.94 -6.82
CA PHE A 538 -8.59 6.08 -6.19
C PHE A 538 -7.70 4.83 -6.32
N LYS A 539 -8.11 3.86 -7.15
CA LYS A 539 -7.39 2.59 -7.34
C LYS A 539 -6.13 2.71 -8.23
N ASP A 540 -6.08 3.73 -9.09
CA ASP A 540 -5.06 3.87 -10.15
C ASP A 540 -4.28 5.19 -10.05
N VAL A 541 -3.99 5.63 -8.82
CA VAL A 541 -3.20 6.85 -8.57
C VAL A 541 -1.73 6.52 -8.45
N PHE A 542 -0.90 7.02 -9.37
CA PHE A 542 0.55 6.88 -9.28
C PHE A 542 1.15 8.06 -8.50
N ILE A 543 1.37 7.89 -7.19
CA ILE A 543 1.72 8.98 -6.29
C ILE A 543 3.20 9.34 -6.45
N ASN A 544 3.48 10.51 -7.03
CA ASN A 544 4.82 11.10 -7.06
C ASN A 544 4.74 12.60 -7.39
N SER A 545 5.19 13.47 -6.50
CA SER A 545 5.32 14.91 -6.77
C SER A 545 6.74 15.36 -6.47
N LYS A 546 7.38 16.04 -7.43
CA LYS A 546 8.73 16.59 -7.22
C LYS A 546 8.73 17.86 -6.40
N TRP A 547 7.61 18.56 -6.30
CA TRP A 547 7.52 19.73 -5.44
C TRP A 547 6.15 19.86 -4.82
N SER A 548 6.11 20.46 -3.63
CA SER A 548 4.89 20.90 -2.97
C SER A 548 5.17 22.16 -2.16
N THR A 549 4.14 22.94 -1.92
CA THR A 549 4.19 24.15 -1.10
C THR A 549 2.94 24.25 -0.26
N ASN A 550 3.07 24.77 0.95
CA ASN A 550 1.94 25.21 1.75
C ASN A 550 2.31 26.52 2.45
N VAL A 551 1.44 27.52 2.33
CA VAL A 551 1.55 28.80 3.00
C VAL A 551 0.23 29.08 3.70
N THR A 552 0.26 29.16 5.02
CA THR A 552 -0.91 29.46 5.84
C THR A 552 -0.64 30.70 6.67
N GLY A 553 -1.57 31.65 6.67
CA GLY A 553 -1.50 32.86 7.46
C GLY A 553 -2.77 33.12 8.23
N LEU A 554 -2.66 33.85 9.34
CA LEU A 554 -3.78 34.36 10.10
C LEU A 554 -3.49 35.81 10.53
N TYR A 555 -4.52 36.64 10.44
CA TYR A 555 -4.52 38.03 10.90
C TYR A 555 -5.69 38.28 11.85
N GLN A 556 -5.41 38.88 13.00
CA GLN A 556 -6.41 39.26 13.99
C GLN A 556 -6.81 40.73 13.78
N LEU A 557 -8.05 40.94 13.39
CA LEU A 557 -8.67 42.25 13.26
C LEU A 557 -9.16 42.74 14.64
N PRO A 558 -9.46 44.05 14.78
CA PRO A 558 -10.19 44.56 15.94
C PRO A 558 -11.50 43.82 16.19
N TRP A 559 -12.03 43.94 17.41
CA TRP A 559 -13.26 43.27 17.83
C TRP A 559 -13.21 41.76 17.62
N ASP A 560 -12.13 41.09 18.03
CA ASP A 560 -12.03 39.62 18.06
C ASP A 560 -12.40 38.91 16.74
N PHE A 561 -12.18 39.57 15.61
CA PHE A 561 -12.28 38.95 14.30
C PHE A 561 -10.93 38.36 13.91
N SER A 562 -10.95 37.20 13.26
CA SER A 562 -9.76 36.59 12.66
C SER A 562 -10.02 36.21 11.22
N LEU A 563 -9.06 36.56 10.36
CA LEU A 563 -9.02 36.15 8.96
C LEU A 563 -7.88 35.16 8.78
N GLY A 564 -8.16 34.02 8.17
CA GLY A 564 -7.20 33.00 7.83
C GLY A 564 -7.15 32.78 6.32
N ALA A 565 -5.98 32.47 5.80
CA ALA A 565 -5.79 32.03 4.42
C ALA A 565 -4.82 30.85 4.39
N SER A 566 -5.10 29.87 3.53
CA SER A 566 -4.21 28.74 3.26
C SER A 566 -4.09 28.57 1.76
N LEU A 567 -2.86 28.68 1.24
CA LEU A 567 -2.50 28.34 -0.12
C LEU A 567 -1.70 27.05 -0.09
N SER A 568 -2.23 26.00 -0.70
CA SER A 568 -1.47 24.77 -0.98
C SER A 568 -1.25 24.61 -2.47
N GLY A 569 -0.10 24.04 -2.83
CA GLY A 569 0.25 23.76 -4.21
C GLY A 569 1.11 22.50 -4.31
N ARG A 570 0.95 21.73 -5.39
CA ARG A 570 1.83 20.59 -5.67
C ARG A 570 1.93 20.30 -7.15
N GLN A 571 3.03 19.66 -7.52
CA GLN A 571 3.16 19.08 -8.85
C GLN A 571 2.07 18.01 -9.06
N GLY A 572 1.48 18.00 -10.25
CA GLY A 572 0.59 16.92 -10.67
C GLY A 572 1.32 15.57 -10.70
N TYR A 573 0.58 14.51 -10.44
CA TYR A 573 1.12 13.14 -10.43
C TYR A 573 1.45 12.66 -11.85
N PRO A 574 2.39 11.70 -12.03
CA PRO A 574 2.68 11.10 -13.32
C PRO A 574 1.45 10.45 -13.93
N LYS A 575 1.30 10.62 -15.24
CA LYS A 575 0.35 9.87 -16.05
C LYS A 575 1.12 8.75 -16.73
N ILE A 576 0.73 7.51 -16.46
CA ILE A 576 1.43 6.32 -16.96
C ILE A 576 0.53 5.60 -17.93
N TRP A 577 0.75 5.82 -19.21
CA TRP A 577 0.04 5.15 -20.27
C TRP A 577 0.43 3.69 -20.34
N ARG A 578 -0.59 2.84 -20.48
CA ARG A 578 -0.45 1.39 -20.47
C ARG A 578 -1.20 0.76 -21.62
N ASP A 579 -0.70 -0.36 -22.07
CA ASP A 579 -1.35 -1.32 -22.97
C ASP A 579 -1.30 -2.69 -22.28
N GLU A 580 -2.46 -3.32 -22.09
CA GLU A 580 -2.54 -4.69 -21.59
C GLU A 580 -2.23 -5.62 -22.76
N VAL A 581 -1.13 -6.39 -22.69
CA VAL A 581 -0.77 -7.36 -23.71
C VAL A 581 -0.83 -8.77 -23.16
N SER A 582 -1.29 -9.72 -23.98
CA SER A 582 -1.22 -11.14 -23.68
C SER A 582 0.22 -11.66 -23.83
N VAL A 583 0.73 -12.32 -22.79
CA VAL A 583 2.06 -12.98 -22.76
C VAL A 583 1.91 -14.44 -22.35
N ASP A 584 2.97 -15.25 -22.49
CA ASP A 584 2.93 -16.69 -22.20
C ASP A 584 2.39 -17.03 -20.81
N ASN A 585 2.59 -16.14 -19.84
CA ASN A 585 2.21 -16.32 -18.44
C ASN A 585 1.01 -15.45 -18.00
N GLY A 586 0.20 -14.98 -18.94
CA GLY A 586 -1.02 -14.21 -18.64
C GLY A 586 -1.09 -12.89 -19.38
N VAL A 587 -1.20 -11.79 -18.65
CA VAL A 587 -1.31 -10.44 -19.22
C VAL A 587 -0.40 -9.46 -18.49
N ASP A 588 0.21 -8.54 -19.22
CA ASP A 588 1.09 -7.50 -18.70
C ASP A 588 0.60 -6.11 -19.12
N ASP A 589 0.57 -5.16 -18.17
CA ASP A 589 0.36 -3.75 -18.52
C ASP A 589 1.71 -3.11 -18.85
N VAL A 590 2.04 -3.06 -20.14
CA VAL A 590 3.29 -2.47 -20.63
C VAL A 590 3.23 -0.96 -20.49
N VAL A 591 4.26 -0.36 -19.90
CA VAL A 591 4.37 1.09 -19.74
C VAL A 591 4.80 1.72 -21.07
N LEU A 592 3.96 2.59 -21.61
CA LEU A 592 4.13 3.17 -22.93
C LEU A 592 4.88 4.50 -22.93
N ASN A 593 5.09 5.14 -21.77
CA ASN A 593 5.80 6.41 -21.70
C ASN A 593 6.82 6.42 -20.57
N LYS A 594 7.92 7.17 -20.75
CA LYS A 594 8.92 7.36 -19.70
C LYS A 594 8.25 7.90 -18.43
N ILE A 595 8.42 7.22 -17.30
CA ILE A 595 7.76 7.58 -16.04
C ILE A 595 8.13 9.02 -15.65
N GLY A 596 7.10 9.84 -15.40
CA GLY A 596 7.23 11.24 -15.01
C GLY A 596 7.44 12.23 -16.17
N SER A 597 7.50 11.77 -17.43
CA SER A 597 7.54 12.63 -18.63
C SER A 597 6.19 13.31 -18.93
N VAL A 598 5.10 12.62 -18.64
CA VAL A 598 3.73 13.14 -18.74
C VAL A 598 3.15 13.19 -17.32
N ARG A 599 2.52 14.31 -16.97
CA ARG A 599 1.92 14.54 -15.65
C ARG A 599 0.55 15.18 -15.79
N PHE A 600 -0.29 14.97 -14.80
CA PHE A 600 -1.49 15.79 -14.63
C PHE A 600 -1.11 17.25 -14.35
N PRO A 601 -2.04 18.21 -14.54
CA PRO A 601 -1.78 19.60 -14.21
C PRO A 601 -1.39 19.78 -12.74
N ASN A 602 -0.61 20.83 -12.46
CA ASN A 602 -0.31 21.21 -11.08
C ASN A 602 -1.59 21.63 -10.35
N VAL A 603 -1.69 21.23 -9.09
CA VAL A 603 -2.86 21.50 -8.26
C VAL A 603 -2.54 22.67 -7.35
N PHE A 604 -3.43 23.64 -7.30
CA PHE A 604 -3.37 24.77 -6.37
C PHE A 604 -4.73 24.92 -5.70
N GLU A 605 -4.72 25.16 -4.40
CA GLU A 605 -5.92 25.33 -3.58
C GLU A 605 -5.71 26.50 -2.64
N LEU A 606 -6.56 27.53 -2.80
CA LEU A 606 -6.63 28.68 -1.93
C LEU A 606 -7.92 28.58 -1.13
N ASP A 607 -7.78 28.52 0.19
CA ASP A 607 -8.87 28.48 1.13
C ASP A 607 -8.83 29.71 2.03
N LEU A 608 -10.00 30.23 2.37
CA LEU A 608 -10.16 31.37 3.27
C LEU A 608 -11.02 30.99 4.46
N ARG A 609 -10.74 31.61 5.59
CA ARG A 609 -11.53 31.49 6.81
C ARG A 609 -11.78 32.87 7.40
N ALA A 610 -13.01 33.11 7.83
CA ALA A 610 -13.35 34.20 8.73
C ALA A 610 -13.93 33.63 10.02
N ALA A 611 -13.50 34.12 11.17
CA ALA A 611 -14.07 33.74 12.45
C ALA A 611 -14.23 34.96 13.37
N LYS A 612 -15.24 34.88 14.23
CA LYS A 612 -15.56 35.88 15.25
C LYS A 612 -15.73 35.18 16.58
N ASP A 613 -14.98 35.62 17.57
CA ASP A 613 -15.13 35.17 18.93
C ASP A 613 -16.05 36.11 19.72
N PHE A 614 -16.95 35.51 20.49
CA PHE A 614 -17.83 36.16 21.45
C PHE A 614 -17.49 35.62 22.83
N ARG A 615 -17.42 36.51 23.82
CA ARG A 615 -17.30 36.17 25.23
C ARG A 615 -18.57 36.59 25.93
N ILE A 616 -19.34 35.63 26.43
CA ILE A 616 -20.56 35.86 27.19
C ILE A 616 -20.22 35.67 28.67
N MET A 617 -20.32 36.78 29.43
CA MET A 617 -20.07 36.81 30.88
C MET A 617 -18.69 36.25 31.31
N ASN A 618 -17.71 36.20 30.40
CA ASN A 618 -16.40 35.56 30.60
C ASN A 618 -16.44 34.07 31.04
N ARG A 619 -17.61 33.42 30.93
CA ARG A 619 -17.79 32.00 31.28
C ARG A 619 -18.07 31.14 30.05
N VAL A 620 -18.63 31.73 29.00
CA VAL A 620 -18.97 31.03 27.76
C VAL A 620 -18.30 31.73 26.60
N GLY A 621 -17.50 30.98 25.85
CA GLY A 621 -16.89 31.44 24.60
C GLY A 621 -17.63 30.84 23.40
N ILE A 622 -18.09 31.66 22.48
CA ILE A 622 -18.69 31.22 21.21
C ILE A 622 -17.82 31.70 20.06
N THR A 623 -17.31 30.78 19.24
CA THR A 623 -16.64 31.09 17.97
C THR A 623 -17.59 30.79 16.83
N LEU A 624 -17.99 31.80 16.06
CA LEU A 624 -18.67 31.61 14.79
C LEU A 624 -17.66 31.69 13.65
N SER A 625 -17.82 30.86 12.63
CA SER A 625 -16.88 30.84 11.51
C SER A 625 -17.51 30.46 10.17
N ALA A 626 -16.92 30.99 9.12
CA ALA A 626 -17.20 30.66 7.74
C ALA A 626 -15.88 30.31 7.03
N ASP A 627 -15.81 29.13 6.44
CA ASP A 627 -14.70 28.68 5.60
C ASP A 627 -15.16 28.64 4.14
N LEU A 628 -14.31 29.13 3.25
CA LEU A 628 -14.48 29.07 1.80
C LEU A 628 -13.31 28.27 1.21
N PHE A 629 -13.61 27.03 0.81
CA PHE A 629 -12.64 26.15 0.18
C PHE A 629 -12.58 26.35 -1.32
N ASN A 630 -11.40 26.16 -1.93
CA ASN A 630 -11.16 26.32 -3.36
C ASN A 630 -11.78 27.64 -3.88
N VAL A 631 -11.30 28.76 -3.35
CA VAL A 631 -11.80 30.11 -3.67
C VAL A 631 -11.83 30.37 -5.18
N PRO A 632 -10.81 30.02 -6.00
CA PRO A 632 -10.87 30.21 -7.44
C PRO A 632 -11.87 29.30 -8.17
N ASN A 633 -12.46 28.31 -7.48
CA ASN A 633 -13.37 27.30 -8.03
C ASN A 633 -12.75 26.51 -9.20
N LYS A 634 -11.45 26.20 -9.12
CA LYS A 634 -10.75 25.41 -10.14
C LYS A 634 -11.21 23.95 -10.08
N ARG A 635 -11.38 23.32 -11.24
CA ARG A 635 -11.75 21.90 -11.40
C ARG A 635 -10.63 21.13 -12.09
N THR A 636 -9.47 21.10 -11.44
CA THR A 636 -8.28 20.45 -12.01
C THR A 636 -8.52 18.95 -12.16
N VAL A 637 -8.20 18.37 -13.32
CA VAL A 637 -8.23 16.91 -13.50
C VAL A 637 -7.12 16.28 -12.69
N LEU A 638 -7.50 15.44 -11.73
CA LEU A 638 -6.57 14.76 -10.83
C LEU A 638 -6.21 13.37 -11.36
N GLN A 639 -7.14 12.71 -12.05
CA GLN A 639 -6.95 11.36 -12.58
C GLN A 639 -7.73 11.11 -13.87
N ARG A 640 -7.20 10.18 -14.66
CA ARG A 640 -7.85 9.61 -15.85
C ARG A 640 -7.52 8.12 -15.96
N GLU A 641 -8.39 7.35 -16.61
CA GLU A 641 -8.07 5.96 -16.96
C GLU A 641 -6.80 5.95 -17.81
N THR A 642 -5.82 5.18 -17.38
CA THR A 642 -4.47 5.19 -17.95
C THR A 642 -4.16 3.95 -18.78
N LEU A 643 -4.97 2.90 -18.66
CA LEU A 643 -4.98 1.80 -19.61
C LEU A 643 -5.64 2.29 -20.90
N LEU A 644 -4.85 2.47 -21.94
CA LEU A 644 -5.32 2.98 -23.23
C LEU A 644 -5.82 1.85 -24.13
N PHE A 645 -5.15 0.71 -24.11
CA PHE A 645 -5.39 -0.41 -25.01
C PHE A 645 -5.64 -1.69 -24.20
N LEU A 646 -6.50 -2.57 -24.73
CA LEU A 646 -6.71 -3.93 -24.24
C LEU A 646 -6.32 -4.92 -25.33
N ASP A 647 -5.35 -5.78 -25.07
CA ASP A 647 -4.76 -6.69 -26.05
C ASP A 647 -4.35 -5.96 -27.36
N SER A 648 -3.77 -4.75 -27.22
CA SER A 648 -3.41 -3.87 -28.33
C SER A 648 -4.58 -3.46 -29.27
N ASP A 649 -5.83 -3.61 -28.83
CA ASP A 649 -7.01 -3.17 -29.59
C ASP A 649 -7.25 -1.66 -29.40
N PRO A 650 -7.12 -0.83 -30.46
CA PRO A 650 -7.38 0.61 -30.39
C PRO A 650 -8.86 0.96 -30.22
N ASN A 651 -9.77 0.01 -30.42
CA ASN A 651 -11.22 0.20 -30.27
C ASN A 651 -11.75 -0.28 -28.92
N ALA A 652 -10.88 -0.71 -28.01
CA ALA A 652 -11.22 -1.04 -26.64
C ALA A 652 -11.62 0.23 -25.86
N GLY A 653 -12.86 0.68 -26.04
CA GLY A 653 -13.39 1.94 -25.49
C GLY A 653 -13.41 1.96 -23.96
N ALA A 654 -12.38 2.56 -23.35
CA ALA A 654 -12.36 2.96 -21.94
C ALA A 654 -11.20 3.91 -21.55
N GLY A 655 -10.16 4.06 -22.39
CA GLY A 655 -8.95 4.84 -22.07
C GLY A 655 -9.16 6.36 -21.98
N ASN A 656 -8.31 7.04 -21.19
CA ASN A 656 -8.26 8.50 -21.05
C ASN A 656 -9.53 9.20 -20.49
N ARG A 657 -10.59 8.49 -20.09
CA ARG A 657 -11.75 9.10 -19.41
C ARG A 657 -11.35 9.78 -18.09
N ILE A 658 -12.08 10.82 -17.68
CA ILE A 658 -11.85 11.49 -16.38
C ILE A 658 -12.39 10.60 -15.26
N GLU A 659 -11.55 10.31 -14.25
CA GLU A 659 -11.95 9.53 -13.08
C GLU A 659 -12.04 10.40 -11.81
N GLU A 660 -11.28 11.50 -11.75
CA GLU A 660 -11.31 12.41 -10.60
C GLU A 660 -11.03 13.86 -11.01
N LEU A 661 -11.79 14.77 -10.42
CA LEU A 661 -11.62 16.22 -10.49
C LEU A 661 -11.42 16.76 -9.07
N GLN A 662 -10.68 17.87 -8.96
CA GLN A 662 -10.60 18.66 -7.74
C GLN A 662 -12.01 19.07 -7.29
N SER A 663 -12.28 18.94 -6.00
CA SER A 663 -13.54 19.38 -5.39
C SER A 663 -13.85 20.84 -5.75
N PRO A 664 -15.12 21.17 -6.02
CA PRO A 664 -15.50 22.55 -6.35
C PRO A 664 -15.34 23.47 -5.14
N ARG A 665 -15.64 24.75 -5.34
CA ARG A 665 -15.78 25.71 -4.23
C ARG A 665 -16.85 25.21 -3.25
N ILE A 666 -16.51 25.19 -1.96
CA ILE A 666 -17.40 24.75 -0.88
C ILE A 666 -17.43 25.81 0.22
N TRP A 667 -18.63 26.16 0.68
CA TRP A 667 -18.83 26.92 1.91
C TRP A 667 -19.07 25.98 3.08
N ARG A 668 -18.42 26.27 4.21
CA ARG A 668 -18.71 25.60 5.49
C ARG A 668 -18.91 26.65 6.57
N PHE A 669 -20.03 26.54 7.27
CA PHE A 669 -20.32 27.35 8.45
C PHE A 669 -20.16 26.49 9.69
N GLY A 670 -19.60 27.05 10.75
CA GLY A 670 -19.34 26.33 11.99
C GLY A 670 -19.46 27.21 13.22
N ALA A 671 -19.96 26.64 14.30
CA ALA A 671 -20.00 27.24 15.62
C ALA A 671 -19.26 26.32 16.61
N ARG A 672 -18.44 26.92 17.48
CA ARG A 672 -17.79 26.22 18.60
C ARG A 672 -18.18 26.92 19.90
N ILE A 673 -18.63 26.15 20.88
CA ILE A 673 -18.96 26.64 22.21
C ILE A 673 -17.97 26.04 23.20
N ASN A 674 -17.33 26.88 24.01
CA ASN A 674 -16.44 26.48 25.09
C ASN A 674 -17.02 27.00 26.42
N PHE A 675 -16.91 26.20 27.48
CA PHE A 675 -17.37 26.50 28.83
C PHE A 675 -16.25 26.28 29.84
#